data_AF-A0A919XR57-F1
#
_entry.id   AF-A0A919XR57-F1
#
_cell.length_a   1.000
_cell.length_b   1.000
_cell.length_c   1.000
_cell.angle_alpha   90.00
_cell.angle_beta   90.00
_cell.angle_gamma   90.00
#
_symmetry.space_group_name_H-M   'P 1'
#
loop_
_entity.id
_entity.type
_entity.pdbx_description
1 polymer ?
#
loop_
_entity_poly.entity_id
_entity_poly.type
_entity_poly.pdbx_seq_one_letter_code
_entity_poly.pdbx_strand_id
1 'polypeptide(L)'
;MKKIQITAVALGIILLVTSMPGAIAASTTKTTTTKTTTTGAKKAVVHTLANLSPVKITAKSTVRLTDVNILTQSDESILTYTLTIQNNDTKTMDLLDYWSKVKTVSGTTYSTSLMSKDKDKKKLSAGSSTTMTYVARIAKHLKPESLVFQVIKWDFSQAGYEALKGQFKIPAGYLTSTPSDQSKTLRITDTPVKAQVKQVASFVSGDYNYVSVSLDMTNIGYKLFEDPKYKFMIRTSTGASYPMSADPTSTEYKIQPQDVKTLNLVAQIPKTIKLENMELQLALDDETAKLTLPIATMQLPNISNTSLEVEPNVEKFIPVTNGKIAVRVTSAVVNKNFDEHSLSIRFGFRNTSGTTLTLPKYQFELQTSDGYRLPISAPALDSLTLQPLEERFITLPVTVPANVSVESPQLFMNLPSAAESTENISYPVAFFSVPEAKPVENMIGTKQFVQTKNGILGVTLSSLQRLPWSDGDLVSAKITIDNSNFKTTQLPELGGLVQVDSAKLNTDTKVIVTQTAGLLGAAMSTDVYVTAKVPSYLDFSQVQISLLEKFGEASSEWVQFSNIGAIPEPATVAKGQAYTIDTLGRQQDIRVMRSFLYMGQSSDLAYAELEVINEEDHQIDLSQFAGVFKTSNGLTYKASASQIDTSAGPKEKNVVVLWAKIPKRVTTTDMKVIVGEGITEDKLTPVKGEVQGYVNAASLELAMTAPNVRGNLSDLDLFPYALTVKTVKATLSGSRSVSLNFDYNLTRNMDYGIGEFEHKFLFEVVDSSSGRVFEKEFIPETDLRIASGGSASFNFDDVAFEDRKAGSFTLNVYDLFQGHKVKLGSQGFNYFSDIIEY
;
A
#
# COMPACT_ATOMS: atom_id res chain seq x y z
N MET A 1 -18.74 -38.08 -28.09
CA MET A 1 -19.58 -39.14 -27.47
C MET A 1 -19.18 -39.21 -25.99
N LYS A 2 -19.99 -39.13 -24.94
CA LYS A 2 -21.43 -39.28 -24.68
C LYS A 2 -21.94 -38.10 -23.82
N LYS A 3 -23.23 -37.77 -23.96
CA LYS A 3 -23.99 -36.74 -23.21
C LYS A 3 -24.43 -37.26 -21.84
N ILE A 4 -24.51 -36.38 -20.85
CA ILE A 4 -25.35 -36.53 -19.66
C ILE A 4 -26.12 -35.20 -19.46
N GLN A 5 -27.45 -35.31 -19.35
CA GLN A 5 -28.41 -34.24 -19.01
C GLN A 5 -29.00 -34.54 -17.63
N ILE A 6 -29.13 -33.53 -16.75
CA ILE A 6 -30.14 -33.48 -15.67
C ILE A 6 -30.52 -32.00 -15.46
N THR A 7 -31.63 -31.49 -16.01
CA THR A 7 -33.01 -31.34 -15.46
C THR A 7 -33.17 -30.32 -14.33
N ALA A 8 -33.90 -29.24 -14.63
CA ALA A 8 -34.33 -28.18 -13.74
C ALA A 8 -35.70 -28.49 -13.10
N VAL A 9 -35.94 -28.03 -11.87
CA VAL A 9 -37.23 -28.11 -11.18
C VAL A 9 -37.72 -26.70 -10.87
N ALA A 10 -38.89 -26.38 -11.43
CA ALA A 10 -39.72 -25.24 -11.06
C ALA A 10 -40.96 -25.78 -10.35
N LEU A 11 -41.36 -25.18 -9.22
CA LEU A 11 -42.66 -25.41 -8.60
C LEU A 11 -43.30 -24.07 -8.27
N GLY A 12 -44.39 -23.76 -8.98
CA GLY A 12 -45.38 -22.78 -8.57
C GLY A 12 -46.57 -23.50 -7.93
N ILE A 13 -47.23 -22.87 -6.96
CA ILE A 13 -48.54 -23.30 -6.45
C ILE A 13 -49.43 -22.06 -6.26
N ILE A 14 -50.58 -22.12 -6.92
CA ILE A 14 -51.78 -21.27 -6.76
C ILE A 14 -52.82 -22.07 -5.96
N LEU A 15 -53.79 -21.36 -5.36
CA LEU A 15 -55.17 -21.75 -4.94
C LEU A 15 -55.39 -21.55 -3.43
N LEU A 16 -56.58 -21.29 -2.90
CA LEU A 16 -57.76 -20.48 -3.24
C LEU A 16 -58.66 -20.56 -1.97
N VAL A 17 -59.69 -19.72 -1.94
CA VAL A 17 -60.53 -19.34 -0.78
C VAL A 17 -61.64 -20.38 -0.47
N THR A 18 -62.08 -20.45 0.81
CA THR A 18 -63.48 -20.41 1.34
C THR A 18 -63.86 -21.49 2.37
N SER A 19 -64.39 -21.07 3.54
CA SER A 19 -65.75 -21.40 4.06
C SER A 19 -65.92 -21.01 5.55
N MET A 20 -67.05 -20.35 5.84
CA MET A 20 -67.62 -20.00 7.17
C MET A 20 -68.35 -21.22 7.80
N PRO A 21 -69.17 -21.09 8.87
CA PRO A 21 -69.01 -20.54 10.23
C PRO A 21 -69.38 -21.57 11.32
N GLY A 22 -69.15 -21.27 12.61
CA GLY A 22 -69.73 -22.06 13.70
C GLY A 22 -69.46 -21.50 15.09
N ALA A 23 -70.50 -20.94 15.72
CA ALA A 23 -70.54 -20.56 17.12
C ALA A 23 -71.24 -21.65 17.93
N ILE A 24 -70.66 -22.11 19.05
CA ILE A 24 -71.38 -22.70 20.19
C ILE A 24 -70.69 -22.26 21.49
N ALA A 25 -71.54 -22.04 22.49
CA ALA A 25 -71.35 -21.30 23.73
C ALA A 25 -70.88 -22.15 24.93
N ALA A 26 -70.91 -21.47 26.10
CA ALA A 26 -70.87 -21.94 27.49
C ALA A 26 -69.46 -22.04 28.12
N SER A 27 -69.04 -21.07 28.94
CA SER A 27 -69.42 -20.86 30.36
C SER A 27 -68.62 -21.74 31.32
N THR A 28 -67.65 -21.16 32.02
CA THR A 28 -67.54 -21.29 33.48
C THR A 28 -66.69 -20.16 34.06
N THR A 29 -67.33 -19.46 34.99
CA THR A 29 -66.88 -18.41 35.89
C THR A 29 -65.66 -18.82 36.73
N LYS A 30 -64.69 -17.92 36.86
CA LYS A 30 -64.02 -17.68 38.15
C LYS A 30 -63.59 -16.22 38.27
N THR A 31 -64.09 -15.65 39.34
CA THR A 31 -64.04 -14.28 39.82
C THR A 31 -62.64 -13.91 40.31
N THR A 32 -62.12 -12.76 39.87
CA THR A 32 -61.06 -12.05 40.61
C THR A 32 -61.32 -10.55 40.55
N THR A 33 -61.87 -10.05 41.65
CA THR A 33 -61.81 -8.70 42.22
C THR A 33 -61.23 -7.57 41.36
N THR A 34 -62.14 -6.68 40.98
CA THR A 34 -61.92 -5.32 40.50
C THR A 34 -61.18 -4.46 41.54
N LYS A 35 -59.99 -3.98 41.20
CA LYS A 35 -59.42 -2.76 41.78
C LYS A 35 -59.49 -1.68 40.70
N THR A 36 -60.37 -0.73 40.92
CA THR A 36 -60.51 0.51 40.15
C THR A 36 -59.24 1.33 40.33
N THR A 37 -58.41 1.39 39.29
CA THR A 37 -57.41 2.44 39.12
C THR A 37 -57.82 3.26 37.90
N THR A 38 -58.31 4.45 38.16
CA THR A 38 -58.57 5.49 37.17
C THR A 38 -57.26 5.88 36.47
N THR A 39 -56.96 5.26 35.33
CA THR A 39 -55.98 5.79 34.37
C THR A 39 -56.69 6.77 33.45
N GLY A 40 -56.40 8.06 33.63
CA GLY A 40 -56.84 9.12 32.72
C GLY A 40 -56.43 8.78 31.28
N ALA A 41 -57.37 8.95 30.35
CA ALA A 41 -57.13 8.74 28.93
C ALA A 41 -55.90 9.55 28.47
N LYS A 42 -54.85 8.86 28.00
CA LYS A 42 -53.75 9.52 27.28
C LYS A 42 -54.35 10.21 26.06
N LYS A 43 -54.17 11.53 25.97
CA LYS A 43 -54.58 12.33 24.80
C LYS A 43 -53.89 11.79 23.54
N ALA A 44 -54.66 11.61 22.47
CA ALA A 44 -54.12 11.18 21.18
C ALA A 44 -53.16 12.23 20.60
N VAL A 45 -52.02 11.79 20.06
CA VAL A 45 -51.01 12.67 19.45
C VAL A 45 -51.51 13.13 18.07
N VAL A 46 -51.37 14.42 17.77
CA VAL A 46 -51.82 15.03 16.51
C VAL A 46 -50.62 15.64 15.77
N HIS A 47 -50.44 15.32 14.49
CA HIS A 47 -49.31 15.80 13.67
C HIS A 47 -49.71 16.76 12.53
N THR A 48 -51.00 17.12 12.44
CA THR A 48 -51.50 17.98 11.36
C THR A 48 -52.41 19.09 11.88
N LEU A 49 -52.26 20.28 11.29
CA LEU A 49 -53.13 21.44 11.52
C LEU A 49 -54.27 21.52 10.50
N ALA A 50 -54.31 20.63 9.49
CA ALA A 50 -55.30 20.67 8.41
C ALA A 50 -56.75 20.56 8.90
N ASN A 51 -56.95 19.90 10.05
CA ASN A 51 -58.25 19.72 10.68
C ASN A 51 -58.74 20.96 11.45
N LEU A 52 -57.93 22.02 11.57
CA LEU A 52 -58.38 23.29 12.13
C LEU A 52 -59.36 23.99 11.20
N SER A 53 -60.48 24.44 11.77
CA SER A 53 -61.46 25.24 11.04
C SER A 53 -60.83 26.53 10.52
N PRO A 54 -61.05 26.90 9.25
CA PRO A 54 -60.60 28.19 8.71
C PRO A 54 -61.24 29.36 9.44
N VAL A 55 -60.50 30.45 9.56
CA VAL A 55 -61.05 31.75 9.98
C VAL A 55 -61.58 32.47 8.75
N LYS A 56 -62.86 32.84 8.76
CA LYS A 56 -63.43 33.70 7.71
C LYS A 56 -62.98 35.13 7.93
N ILE A 57 -62.35 35.73 6.93
CA ILE A 57 -61.90 37.14 6.97
C ILE A 57 -62.85 38.07 6.19
N THR A 58 -63.60 37.51 5.24
CA THR A 58 -64.75 38.13 4.56
C THR A 58 -65.90 37.12 4.49
N ALA A 59 -66.96 37.42 3.73
CA ALA A 59 -68.06 36.47 3.51
C ALA A 59 -67.59 35.19 2.78
N LYS A 60 -66.58 35.28 1.90
CA LYS A 60 -66.11 34.17 1.05
C LYS A 60 -64.65 33.79 1.29
N SER A 61 -63.82 34.73 1.70
CA SER A 61 -62.38 34.54 1.86
C SER A 61 -62.00 34.02 3.24
N THR A 62 -60.99 33.15 3.29
CA THR A 62 -60.61 32.40 4.49
C THR A 62 -59.12 32.39 4.73
N VAL A 63 -58.74 32.29 6.00
CA VAL A 63 -57.36 32.08 6.46
C VAL A 63 -57.28 30.73 7.16
N ARG A 64 -56.19 29.99 6.92
CA ARG A 64 -55.85 28.74 7.61
C ARG A 64 -54.46 28.85 8.22
N LEU A 65 -54.30 28.36 9.46
CA LEU A 65 -52.98 28.10 10.03
C LEU A 65 -52.47 26.76 9.49
N THR A 66 -51.39 26.79 8.69
CA THR A 66 -50.90 25.58 8.00
C THR A 66 -49.61 25.02 8.61
N ASP A 67 -48.79 25.87 9.20
CA ASP A 67 -47.50 25.48 9.76
C ASP A 67 -47.18 26.26 11.02
N VAL A 68 -46.53 25.60 11.98
CA VAL A 68 -46.02 26.18 13.23
C VAL A 68 -44.72 25.45 13.56
N ASN A 69 -43.64 26.18 13.77
CA ASN A 69 -42.35 25.63 14.21
C ASN A 69 -41.75 26.50 15.32
N ILE A 70 -40.97 25.89 16.20
CA ILE A 70 -40.27 26.56 17.30
C ILE A 70 -38.81 26.12 17.31
N LEU A 71 -37.90 27.09 17.32
CA LEU A 71 -36.46 26.89 17.51
C LEU A 71 -36.09 27.47 18.87
N THR A 72 -35.55 26.62 19.75
CA THR A 72 -35.13 27.04 21.09
C THR A 72 -33.66 27.47 21.05
N GLN A 73 -33.36 28.66 21.56
CA GLN A 73 -32.02 29.23 21.69
C GLN A 73 -31.63 29.35 23.18
N SER A 74 -30.46 29.93 23.47
CA SER A 74 -29.94 30.08 24.84
C SER A 74 -30.95 30.72 25.78
N ASP A 75 -31.51 31.87 25.37
CA ASP A 75 -32.30 32.76 26.23
C ASP A 75 -33.78 32.85 25.80
N GLU A 76 -34.08 32.66 24.52
CA GLU A 76 -35.43 32.76 23.96
C GLU A 76 -35.75 31.63 22.97
N SER A 77 -36.99 31.55 22.50
CA SER A 77 -37.36 30.69 21.38
C SER A 77 -37.91 31.51 20.22
N ILE A 78 -37.55 31.14 19.00
CA ILE A 78 -38.07 31.74 17.78
C ILE A 78 -39.22 30.88 17.28
N LEU A 79 -40.41 31.47 17.26
CA LEU A 79 -41.63 30.90 16.70
C LEU A 79 -41.75 31.34 15.24
N THR A 80 -41.99 30.40 14.34
CA THR A 80 -42.48 30.67 12.98
C THR A 80 -43.83 30.04 12.80
N TYR A 81 -44.74 30.73 12.13
CA TYR A 81 -46.03 30.16 11.76
C TYR A 81 -46.54 30.74 10.45
N THR A 82 -47.22 29.91 9.66
CA THR A 82 -47.67 30.28 8.32
C THR A 82 -49.19 30.30 8.25
N LEU A 83 -49.71 31.43 7.77
CA LEU A 83 -51.11 31.60 7.44
C LEU A 83 -51.28 31.49 5.92
N THR A 84 -52.12 30.55 5.49
CA THR A 84 -52.56 30.43 4.10
C THR A 84 -53.86 31.21 3.92
N ILE A 85 -53.82 32.24 3.08
CA ILE A 85 -54.92 33.15 2.80
C ILE A 85 -55.48 32.81 1.43
N GLN A 86 -56.78 32.54 1.39
CA GLN A 86 -57.53 32.27 0.17
C GLN A 86 -58.49 33.43 -0.10
N ASN A 87 -58.29 34.16 -1.20
CA ASN A 87 -59.20 35.21 -1.65
C ASN A 87 -60.24 34.60 -2.60
N ASN A 88 -61.42 34.25 -2.07
CA ASN A 88 -62.55 33.78 -2.89
C ASN A 88 -63.57 34.90 -3.19
N ASP A 89 -63.20 36.15 -2.92
CA ASP A 89 -63.99 37.30 -3.34
C ASP A 89 -63.74 37.61 -4.82
N THR A 90 -64.58 38.49 -5.38
CA THR A 90 -64.48 38.94 -6.78
C THR A 90 -63.53 40.13 -6.97
N LYS A 91 -62.92 40.63 -5.89
CA LYS A 91 -62.01 41.79 -5.89
C LYS A 91 -60.65 41.42 -5.32
N THR A 92 -59.61 42.15 -5.73
CA THR A 92 -58.28 42.06 -5.12
C THR A 92 -58.36 42.43 -3.65
N MET A 93 -57.71 41.63 -2.81
CA MET A 93 -57.60 41.84 -1.36
C MET A 93 -56.28 42.55 -1.06
N ASP A 94 -56.33 43.61 -0.25
CA ASP A 94 -55.14 44.20 0.34
C ASP A 94 -54.72 43.34 1.53
N LEU A 95 -53.50 42.82 1.50
CA LEU A 95 -52.96 41.99 2.58
C LEU A 95 -52.46 42.84 3.74
N LEU A 96 -52.19 44.13 3.52
CA LEU A 96 -51.78 45.06 4.58
C LEU A 96 -52.91 45.34 5.58
N ASP A 97 -54.16 45.17 5.15
CA ASP A 97 -55.33 45.26 6.02
C ASP A 97 -55.34 44.16 7.09
N TYR A 98 -54.60 43.07 6.92
CA TYR A 98 -54.64 41.90 7.78
C TYR A 98 -53.29 41.62 8.45
N TRP A 99 -53.35 41.20 9.70
CA TRP A 99 -52.18 40.90 10.53
C TRP A 99 -52.47 39.72 11.45
N SER A 100 -51.43 39.16 12.08
CA SER A 100 -51.57 38.11 13.08
C SER A 100 -50.83 38.39 14.37
N LYS A 101 -51.50 38.25 15.52
CA LYS A 101 -50.88 38.32 16.86
C LYS A 101 -50.81 36.93 17.49
N VAL A 102 -49.78 36.69 18.29
CA VAL A 102 -49.65 35.47 19.09
C VAL A 102 -49.89 35.82 20.56
N LYS A 103 -50.72 35.04 21.24
CA LYS A 103 -50.94 35.14 22.69
C LYS A 103 -50.75 33.80 23.35
N THR A 104 -50.30 33.78 24.60
CA THR A 104 -50.42 32.57 25.42
C THR A 104 -51.88 32.33 25.78
N VAL A 105 -52.23 31.09 26.14
CA VAL A 105 -53.53 30.77 26.74
C VAL A 105 -53.78 31.58 28.03
N SER A 106 -52.70 31.97 28.74
CA SER A 106 -52.76 32.87 29.91
C SER A 106 -52.92 34.37 29.58
N GLY A 107 -52.87 34.77 28.31
CA GLY A 107 -53.15 36.14 27.86
C GLY A 107 -51.92 37.00 27.53
N THR A 108 -50.69 36.54 27.78
CA THR A 108 -49.47 37.25 27.43
C THR A 108 -49.36 37.39 25.91
N THR A 109 -49.18 38.61 25.40
CA THR A 109 -49.11 38.88 23.96
C THR A 109 -47.66 38.99 23.50
N TYR A 110 -47.35 38.35 22.37
CA TYR A 110 -46.04 38.42 21.72
C TYR A 110 -46.14 39.23 20.43
N SER A 111 -45.18 40.15 20.25
CA SER A 111 -45.01 40.86 18.99
C SER A 111 -44.56 39.89 17.91
N THR A 112 -45.27 39.93 16.79
CA THR A 112 -44.95 39.14 15.60
C THR A 112 -44.40 40.08 14.52
N SER A 113 -43.79 39.54 13.47
CA SER A 113 -43.35 40.27 12.28
C SER A 113 -43.44 39.35 11.07
N LEU A 114 -43.62 39.90 9.87
CA LEU A 114 -43.53 39.09 8.66
C LEU A 114 -42.08 38.73 8.38
N MET A 115 -41.85 37.47 7.97
CA MET A 115 -40.58 37.04 7.41
C MET A 115 -40.21 37.92 6.22
N SER A 116 -38.92 38.25 6.04
CA SER A 116 -38.50 39.29 5.10
C SER A 116 -39.01 39.06 3.67
N LYS A 117 -39.00 37.82 3.19
CA LYS A 117 -39.52 37.44 1.86
C LYS A 117 -41.03 37.66 1.65
N ASP A 118 -41.80 37.70 2.73
CA ASP A 118 -43.26 37.82 2.66
C ASP A 118 -43.71 39.28 2.81
N LYS A 119 -42.80 40.22 3.15
CA LYS A 119 -43.11 41.66 3.33
C LYS A 119 -43.56 42.34 2.04
N ASP A 120 -43.13 41.85 0.88
CA ASP A 120 -43.51 42.41 -0.42
C ASP A 120 -44.87 41.91 -0.92
N LYS A 121 -45.46 40.91 -0.25
CA LYS A 121 -46.81 40.40 -0.55
C LYS A 121 -47.87 41.36 -0.01
N LYS A 122 -48.13 42.43 -0.75
CA LYS A 122 -49.07 43.49 -0.34
C LYS A 122 -50.51 43.27 -0.85
N LYS A 123 -50.69 42.53 -1.94
CA LYS A 123 -52.01 42.34 -2.58
C LYS A 123 -52.21 40.88 -2.98
N LEU A 124 -53.47 40.44 -2.98
CA LEU A 124 -53.88 39.09 -3.39
C LEU A 124 -55.06 39.17 -4.38
N SER A 125 -54.84 38.71 -5.60
CA SER A 125 -55.86 38.72 -6.66
C SER A 125 -57.09 37.89 -6.32
N ALA A 126 -58.23 38.23 -6.90
CA ALA A 126 -59.47 37.45 -6.79
C ALA A 126 -59.26 35.99 -7.25
N GLY A 127 -59.82 35.03 -6.52
CA GLY A 127 -59.73 33.59 -6.78
C GLY A 127 -58.38 32.94 -6.45
N SER A 128 -57.40 33.70 -5.95
CA SER A 128 -56.04 33.21 -5.71
C SER A 128 -55.74 32.95 -4.23
N SER A 129 -54.62 32.27 -3.98
CA SER A 129 -54.15 31.90 -2.65
C SER A 129 -52.71 32.35 -2.45
N THR A 130 -52.35 32.78 -1.23
CA THR A 130 -50.95 33.03 -0.87
C THR A 130 -50.68 32.60 0.57
N THR A 131 -49.40 32.49 0.90
CA THR A 131 -48.93 32.19 2.26
C THR A 131 -48.19 33.40 2.83
N MET A 132 -48.45 33.70 4.10
CA MET A 132 -47.75 34.71 4.89
C MET A 132 -47.15 34.05 6.15
N THR A 133 -45.83 34.09 6.28
CA THR A 133 -45.10 33.50 7.39
C THR A 133 -44.71 34.59 8.38
N TYR A 134 -45.13 34.41 9.62
CA TYR A 134 -44.87 35.32 10.70
C TYR A 134 -43.82 34.72 11.64
N VAL A 135 -43.02 35.60 12.23
CA VAL A 135 -41.95 35.30 13.17
C VAL A 135 -42.26 35.99 14.50
N ALA A 136 -42.00 35.33 15.62
CA ALA A 136 -42.11 35.93 16.96
C ALA A 136 -41.02 35.39 17.89
N ARG A 137 -40.53 36.25 18.79
CA ARG A 137 -39.69 35.86 19.91
C ARG A 137 -40.59 35.52 21.09
N ILE A 138 -40.49 34.29 21.60
CA ILE A 138 -41.33 33.76 22.66
C ILE A 138 -40.47 33.19 23.81
N ALA A 139 -41.06 33.05 24.99
CA ALA A 139 -40.37 32.48 26.14
C ALA A 139 -39.98 30.99 25.91
N LYS A 140 -38.79 30.61 26.39
CA LYS A 140 -38.14 29.32 26.13
C LYS A 140 -38.97 28.07 26.44
N HIS A 141 -39.83 28.13 27.46
CA HIS A 141 -40.61 27.00 27.95
C HIS A 141 -41.95 26.81 27.22
N LEU A 142 -42.32 27.73 26.31
CA LEU A 142 -43.62 27.71 25.66
C LEU A 142 -43.68 26.61 24.59
N LYS A 143 -44.81 25.91 24.58
CA LYS A 143 -45.15 24.88 23.60
C LYS A 143 -46.20 25.39 22.62
N PRO A 144 -46.32 24.81 21.41
CA PRO A 144 -47.33 25.23 20.43
C PRO A 144 -48.76 25.24 21.00
N GLU A 145 -49.14 24.22 21.77
CA GLU A 145 -50.46 24.10 22.43
C GLU A 145 -50.74 25.18 23.49
N SER A 146 -49.70 25.86 23.98
CA SER A 146 -49.84 26.99 24.90
C SER A 146 -50.08 28.34 24.21
N LEU A 147 -50.13 28.34 22.87
CA LEU A 147 -50.24 29.53 22.04
C LEU A 147 -51.59 29.60 21.30
N VAL A 148 -52.06 30.83 21.10
CA VAL A 148 -53.25 31.19 20.34
C VAL A 148 -52.85 32.19 19.25
N PHE A 149 -53.19 31.88 18.00
CA PHE A 149 -52.84 32.67 16.83
C PHE A 149 -54.07 33.45 16.38
N GLN A 150 -54.06 34.77 16.53
CA GLN A 150 -55.20 35.64 16.24
C GLN A 150 -55.06 36.28 14.87
N VAL A 151 -56.10 36.20 14.04
CA VAL A 151 -56.17 36.92 12.76
C VAL A 151 -56.93 38.22 12.98
N ILE A 152 -56.29 39.33 12.66
CA ILE A 152 -56.76 40.69 12.93
C ILE A 152 -56.88 41.45 11.61
N LYS A 153 -57.89 42.30 11.50
CA LYS A 153 -58.01 43.29 10.44
C LYS A 153 -57.85 44.70 11.02
N TRP A 154 -57.12 45.59 10.37
CA TRP A 154 -57.17 47.01 10.67
C TRP A 154 -58.59 47.55 10.46
N ASP A 155 -59.13 48.20 11.49
CA ASP A 155 -60.45 48.81 11.48
C ASP A 155 -60.39 50.12 12.28
N PHE A 156 -60.23 51.22 11.55
CA PHE A 156 -60.10 52.56 12.15
C PHE A 156 -61.35 53.03 12.92
N SER A 157 -62.46 52.28 12.85
CA SER A 157 -63.67 52.55 13.64
C SER A 157 -63.67 51.91 15.04
N GLN A 158 -62.72 51.01 15.33
CA GLN A 158 -62.63 50.29 16.60
C GLN A 158 -61.57 50.89 17.54
N ALA A 159 -61.75 50.71 18.85
CA ALA A 159 -60.75 51.10 19.84
C ALA A 159 -59.44 50.31 19.60
N GLY A 160 -58.31 51.03 19.52
CA GLY A 160 -57.02 50.42 19.17
C GLY A 160 -56.87 50.04 17.69
N TYR A 161 -57.85 50.41 16.86
CA TYR A 161 -57.89 50.22 15.40
C TYR A 161 -57.84 48.76 14.93
N GLU A 162 -58.13 47.79 15.79
CA GLU A 162 -57.99 46.36 15.49
C GLU A 162 -59.32 45.61 15.65
N ALA A 163 -59.75 44.93 14.60
CA ALA A 163 -60.89 44.01 14.63
C ALA A 163 -60.42 42.55 14.57
N LEU A 164 -60.67 41.77 15.63
CA LEU A 164 -60.42 40.32 15.65
C LEU A 164 -61.37 39.60 14.69
N LYS A 165 -60.82 38.93 13.67
CA LYS A 165 -61.60 38.12 12.71
C LYS A 165 -61.74 36.66 13.14
N GLY A 166 -60.78 36.16 13.91
CA GLY A 166 -60.84 34.83 14.49
C GLY A 166 -59.50 34.43 15.09
N GLN A 167 -59.44 33.20 15.59
CA GLN A 167 -58.24 32.68 16.22
C GLN A 167 -58.09 31.17 16.04
N PHE A 168 -56.86 30.71 15.97
CA PHE A 168 -56.51 29.28 15.96
C PHE A 168 -55.99 28.89 17.34
N LYS A 169 -56.60 27.85 17.91
CA LYS A 169 -56.11 27.17 19.12
C LYS A 169 -55.51 25.84 18.69
N ILE A 170 -54.27 25.59 19.08
CA ILE A 170 -53.61 24.32 18.76
C ILE A 170 -54.18 23.22 19.66
N PRO A 171 -54.55 22.04 19.11
CA PRO A 171 -55.04 20.92 19.91
C PRO A 171 -54.00 20.45 20.92
N ALA A 172 -54.46 20.02 22.09
CA ALA A 172 -53.57 19.42 23.08
C ALA A 172 -52.98 18.10 22.54
N GLY A 173 -51.67 17.91 22.69
CA GLY A 173 -50.94 16.78 22.11
C GLY A 173 -50.49 16.99 20.66
N TYR A 174 -50.58 18.21 20.12
CA TYR A 174 -50.00 18.53 18.83
C TYR A 174 -48.46 18.53 18.89
N LEU A 175 -47.83 17.77 18.01
CA LEU A 175 -46.38 17.79 17.81
C LEU A 175 -46.06 18.51 16.51
N THR A 176 -45.11 19.45 16.57
CA THR A 176 -44.60 20.16 15.38
C THR A 176 -43.72 19.26 14.53
N SER A 177 -43.25 18.14 15.07
CA SER A 177 -42.42 17.19 14.36
C SER A 177 -43.23 16.27 13.46
N THR A 178 -42.78 16.15 12.21
CA THR A 178 -43.33 15.21 11.24
C THR A 178 -42.85 13.81 11.60
N PRO A 179 -43.73 12.79 11.69
CA PRO A 179 -43.32 11.41 11.95
C PRO A 179 -42.26 10.90 10.96
N SER A 180 -41.40 9.98 11.40
CA SER A 180 -40.25 9.49 10.62
C SER A 180 -40.62 8.75 9.33
N ASP A 181 -41.81 8.17 9.27
CA ASP A 181 -42.38 7.47 8.10
C ASP A 181 -43.14 8.40 7.15
N GLN A 182 -43.28 9.68 7.52
CA GLN A 182 -44.01 10.68 6.74
C GLN A 182 -43.07 11.74 6.15
N SER A 183 -43.54 12.35 5.07
CA SER A 183 -42.85 13.46 4.43
C SER A 183 -43.44 14.81 4.81
N LYS A 184 -42.61 15.84 4.89
CA LYS A 184 -43.04 17.23 5.05
C LYS A 184 -42.85 18.01 3.76
N THR A 185 -43.89 18.68 3.28
CA THR A 185 -43.76 19.64 2.19
C THR A 185 -43.23 20.98 2.72
N LEU A 186 -42.06 21.38 2.25
CA LEU A 186 -41.40 22.66 2.52
C LEU A 186 -41.79 23.66 1.42
N ARG A 187 -42.18 24.88 1.79
CA ARG A 187 -42.61 25.96 0.87
C ARG A 187 -41.85 27.26 1.09
N ILE A 188 -40.56 27.14 1.36
CA ILE A 188 -39.76 28.29 1.81
C ILE A 188 -39.10 29.04 0.65
N THR A 189 -39.11 28.46 -0.54
CA THR A 189 -38.86 29.14 -1.82
C THR A 189 -40.14 29.05 -2.69
N ASP A 190 -40.11 29.67 -3.87
CA ASP A 190 -41.20 29.59 -4.88
C ASP A 190 -41.52 28.15 -5.33
N THR A 191 -40.65 27.19 -5.01
CA THR A 191 -40.73 25.81 -5.47
C THR A 191 -41.05 24.89 -4.27
N PRO A 192 -42.19 24.18 -4.28
CA PRO A 192 -42.53 23.24 -3.22
C PRO A 192 -41.64 21.99 -3.28
N VAL A 193 -41.06 21.61 -2.14
CA VAL A 193 -40.18 20.44 -2.01
C VAL A 193 -40.67 19.52 -0.91
N LYS A 194 -40.79 18.23 -1.19
CA LYS A 194 -41.16 17.20 -0.21
C LYS A 194 -39.88 16.65 0.42
N ALA A 195 -39.73 16.79 1.73
CA ALA A 195 -38.60 16.28 2.50
C ALA A 195 -39.01 15.03 3.30
N GLN A 196 -38.22 13.97 3.24
CA GLN A 196 -38.46 12.71 3.97
C GLN A 196 -37.15 12.16 4.53
N VAL A 197 -37.14 11.80 5.82
CA VAL A 197 -36.00 11.08 6.41
C VAL A 197 -36.02 9.66 5.86
N LYS A 198 -34.97 9.30 5.11
CA LYS A 198 -34.84 7.99 4.48
C LYS A 198 -34.20 6.97 5.41
N GLN A 199 -33.11 7.38 6.07
CA GLN A 199 -32.33 6.51 6.93
C GLN A 199 -31.64 7.34 8.01
N VAL A 200 -31.51 6.74 9.20
CA VAL A 200 -30.67 7.23 10.27
C VAL A 200 -29.80 6.09 10.75
N ALA A 201 -28.54 6.38 11.01
CA ALA A 201 -27.62 5.45 11.60
C ALA A 201 -26.67 6.19 12.54
N SER A 202 -26.09 5.46 13.48
CA SER A 202 -25.05 6.00 14.34
C SER A 202 -23.88 5.05 14.45
N PHE A 203 -22.72 5.61 14.74
CA PHE A 203 -21.57 4.84 15.16
C PHE A 203 -20.80 5.56 16.25
N VAL A 204 -20.02 4.77 16.95
CA VAL A 204 -19.31 5.17 18.16
C VAL A 204 -17.84 5.36 17.80
N SER A 205 -17.29 6.55 18.02
CA SER A 205 -15.84 6.75 17.96
C SER A 205 -15.32 7.74 19.00
N GLY A 206 -14.20 7.42 19.65
CA GLY A 206 -13.56 8.31 20.62
C GLY A 206 -14.49 8.63 21.79
N ASP A 207 -14.89 9.90 21.96
CA ASP A 207 -15.87 10.34 22.97
C ASP A 207 -17.24 10.69 22.39
N TYR A 208 -17.46 10.45 21.09
CA TYR A 208 -18.66 10.87 20.37
C TYR A 208 -19.38 9.69 19.67
N ASN A 209 -20.70 9.80 19.63
CA ASN A 209 -21.59 9.16 18.68
C ASN A 209 -21.69 10.05 17.43
N TYR A 210 -21.31 9.51 16.29
CA TYR A 210 -21.52 10.15 15.00
C TYR A 210 -22.85 9.69 14.46
N VAL A 211 -23.81 10.60 14.31
CA VAL A 211 -25.15 10.29 13.81
C VAL A 211 -25.24 10.77 12.37
N SER A 212 -25.49 9.84 11.45
CA SER A 212 -25.70 10.09 10.03
C SER A 212 -27.19 10.04 9.71
N VAL A 213 -27.66 11.01 8.93
CA VAL A 213 -29.05 11.13 8.46
C VAL A 213 -29.06 11.32 6.95
N SER A 214 -29.77 10.44 6.24
CA SER A 214 -30.08 10.61 4.82
C SER A 214 -31.47 11.23 4.65
N LEU A 215 -31.53 12.41 4.05
CA LEU A 215 -32.76 13.18 3.81
C LEU A 215 -33.07 13.24 2.31
N ASP A 216 -34.16 12.61 1.89
CA ASP A 216 -34.65 12.71 0.51
C ASP A 216 -35.43 14.02 0.32
N MET A 217 -35.03 14.81 -0.68
CA MET A 217 -35.69 16.03 -1.11
C MET A 217 -36.23 15.84 -2.53
N THR A 218 -37.55 15.83 -2.67
CA THR A 218 -38.24 15.69 -3.96
C THR A 218 -38.82 17.01 -4.40
N ASN A 219 -38.42 17.51 -5.56
CA ASN A 219 -39.01 18.71 -6.13
C ASN A 219 -40.37 18.39 -6.73
N ILE A 220 -41.45 18.81 -6.07
CA ILE A 220 -42.83 18.59 -6.54
C ILE A 220 -43.38 19.83 -7.28
N GLY A 221 -42.54 20.83 -7.52
CA GLY A 221 -42.87 22.01 -8.31
C GLY A 221 -42.59 21.85 -9.80
N TYR A 222 -42.75 22.96 -10.52
CA TYR A 222 -42.49 23.05 -11.97
C TYR A 222 -41.24 23.88 -12.31
N LYS A 223 -40.56 24.43 -11.30
CA LYS A 223 -39.33 25.22 -11.44
C LYS A 223 -38.15 24.43 -10.86
N LEU A 224 -36.94 24.75 -11.30
CA LEU A 224 -35.70 24.28 -10.67
C LEU A 224 -35.70 24.65 -9.17
N PHE A 225 -35.32 23.72 -8.32
CA PHE A 225 -35.05 24.00 -6.91
C PHE A 225 -33.54 24.05 -6.70
N GLU A 226 -33.03 25.18 -6.21
CA GLU A 226 -31.63 25.36 -5.86
C GLU A 226 -31.48 25.39 -4.33
N ASP A 227 -30.36 24.87 -3.83
CA ASP A 227 -30.02 24.83 -2.41
C ASP A 227 -30.18 26.22 -1.75
N PRO A 228 -31.17 26.39 -0.85
CA PRO A 228 -31.37 27.66 -0.16
C PRO A 228 -30.43 27.83 1.04
N LYS A 229 -29.40 26.97 1.18
CA LYS A 229 -28.43 26.97 2.28
C LYS A 229 -29.10 26.69 3.64
N TYR A 230 -29.87 25.60 3.72
CA TYR A 230 -30.47 25.16 4.98
C TYR A 230 -29.41 24.84 6.04
N LYS A 231 -29.68 25.21 7.29
CA LYS A 231 -28.97 24.72 8.47
C LYS A 231 -29.69 23.49 9.03
N PHE A 232 -28.93 22.43 9.24
CA PHE A 232 -29.45 21.17 9.79
C PHE A 232 -28.92 20.98 11.21
N MET A 233 -29.79 20.54 12.12
CA MET A 233 -29.43 20.26 13.52
C MET A 233 -30.13 18.98 13.98
N ILE A 234 -29.46 18.16 14.79
CA ILE A 234 -30.12 17.11 15.57
C ILE A 234 -30.51 17.67 16.92
N ARG A 235 -31.79 17.60 17.26
CA ARG A 235 -32.31 17.83 18.60
C ARG A 235 -32.47 16.50 19.33
N THR A 236 -31.81 16.38 20.47
CA THR A 236 -31.88 15.19 21.35
C THR A 236 -33.12 15.23 22.23
N SER A 237 -33.46 14.11 22.88
CA SER A 237 -34.63 14.01 23.77
C SER A 237 -34.58 14.97 24.97
N THR A 238 -33.39 15.41 25.37
CA THR A 238 -33.18 16.40 26.44
C THR A 238 -33.35 17.84 25.96
N GLY A 239 -33.52 18.05 24.65
CA GLY A 239 -33.67 19.35 24.01
C GLY A 239 -32.36 20.01 23.59
N ALA A 240 -31.21 19.37 23.79
CA ALA A 240 -29.93 19.85 23.28
C ALA A 240 -29.86 19.70 21.75
N SER A 241 -29.36 20.74 21.07
CA SER A 241 -29.24 20.78 19.61
C SER A 241 -27.77 20.71 19.19
N TYR A 242 -27.47 19.81 18.26
CA TYR A 242 -26.15 19.59 17.67
C TYR A 242 -26.20 19.95 16.19
N PRO A 243 -25.32 20.84 15.70
CA PRO A 243 -25.27 21.15 14.27
C PRO A 243 -24.90 19.90 13.46
N MET A 244 -25.44 19.81 12.25
CA MET A 244 -25.06 18.79 11.28
C MET A 244 -24.31 19.41 10.11
N SER A 245 -23.31 18.69 9.62
CA SER A 245 -22.58 19.03 8.40
C SER A 245 -23.04 18.12 7.25
N ALA A 246 -23.20 18.71 6.07
CA ALA A 246 -23.55 18.00 4.85
C ALA A 246 -22.29 17.47 4.14
N ASP A 247 -22.39 16.34 3.44
CA ASP A 247 -21.32 15.89 2.55
C ASP A 247 -21.12 16.86 1.35
N PRO A 248 -19.95 16.84 0.67
CA PRO A 248 -19.68 17.70 -0.48
C PRO A 248 -20.64 17.54 -1.67
N THR A 249 -21.38 16.43 -1.75
CA THR A 249 -22.39 16.20 -2.80
C THR A 249 -23.79 16.68 -2.41
N SER A 250 -23.95 17.11 -1.15
CA SER A 250 -25.17 17.55 -0.49
C SER A 250 -25.17 19.06 -0.23
N THR A 251 -24.19 19.79 -0.77
CA THR A 251 -24.11 21.24 -0.80
C THR A 251 -24.32 21.75 -2.22
N GLU A 252 -24.87 22.96 -2.39
CA GLU A 252 -25.03 23.62 -3.70
C GLU A 252 -25.81 22.80 -4.74
N TYR A 253 -26.66 21.92 -4.24
CA TYR A 253 -27.41 20.99 -5.06
C TYR A 253 -28.52 21.70 -5.84
N LYS A 254 -28.87 21.11 -6.99
CA LYS A 254 -30.00 21.53 -7.82
C LYS A 254 -30.90 20.33 -8.07
N ILE A 255 -32.20 20.50 -7.94
CA ILE A 255 -33.20 19.44 -8.12
C ILE A 255 -34.17 19.85 -9.22
N GLN A 256 -34.17 19.11 -10.33
CA GLN A 256 -35.08 19.35 -11.45
C GLN A 256 -36.54 19.06 -11.04
N PRO A 257 -37.55 19.62 -11.74
CA PRO A 257 -38.94 19.26 -11.51
C PRO A 257 -39.16 17.74 -11.52
N GLN A 258 -39.88 17.22 -10.51
CA GLN A 258 -40.15 15.80 -10.28
C GLN A 258 -38.93 14.92 -9.94
N ASP A 259 -37.75 15.51 -9.79
CA ASP A 259 -36.52 14.78 -9.43
C ASP A 259 -36.32 14.68 -7.90
N VAL A 260 -35.46 13.76 -7.47
CA VAL A 260 -35.14 13.49 -6.06
C VAL A 260 -33.64 13.58 -5.82
N LYS A 261 -33.25 14.32 -4.79
CA LYS A 261 -31.88 14.36 -4.28
C LYS A 261 -31.85 13.87 -2.84
N THR A 262 -30.98 12.91 -2.54
CA THR A 262 -30.66 12.52 -1.17
C THR A 262 -29.53 13.42 -0.65
N LEU A 263 -29.74 14.07 0.50
CA LEU A 263 -28.71 14.78 1.26
C LEU A 263 -28.20 13.87 2.38
N ASN A 264 -26.89 13.78 2.54
CA ASN A 264 -26.28 13.04 3.65
C ASN A 264 -25.70 14.02 4.66
N LEU A 265 -26.16 13.91 5.90
CA LEU A 265 -25.86 14.83 6.99
C LEU A 265 -25.21 14.05 8.14
N VAL A 266 -24.22 14.63 8.82
CA VAL A 266 -23.57 14.01 9.99
C VAL A 266 -23.49 14.98 11.16
N ALA A 267 -23.68 14.49 12.38
CA ALA A 267 -23.50 15.24 13.61
C ALA A 267 -22.60 14.46 14.59
N GLN A 268 -21.78 15.17 15.36
CA GLN A 268 -21.05 14.62 16.49
C GLN A 268 -21.83 14.89 17.78
N ILE A 269 -22.20 13.83 18.50
CA ILE A 269 -22.97 13.89 19.75
C ILE A 269 -22.17 13.17 20.84
N PRO A 270 -21.88 13.76 22.01
CA PRO A 270 -21.15 13.07 23.07
C PRO A 270 -21.77 11.72 23.44
N LYS A 271 -20.95 10.68 23.68
CA LYS A 271 -21.42 9.32 24.01
C LYS A 271 -22.31 9.24 25.24
N THR A 272 -22.19 10.22 26.15
CA THR A 272 -23.01 10.34 27.36
C THR A 272 -24.49 10.65 27.06
N ILE A 273 -24.81 11.08 25.83
CA ILE A 273 -26.17 11.43 25.41
C ILE A 273 -26.85 10.23 24.75
N LYS A 274 -28.07 9.91 25.21
CA LYS A 274 -28.90 8.84 24.64
C LYS A 274 -29.42 9.21 23.26
N LEU A 275 -29.34 8.28 22.31
CA LEU A 275 -29.77 8.47 20.91
C LEU A 275 -31.24 8.07 20.65
N GLU A 276 -32.11 8.25 21.64
CA GLU A 276 -33.53 7.91 21.55
C GLU A 276 -34.38 9.15 21.27
N ASN A 277 -35.46 9.00 20.51
CA ASN A 277 -36.44 10.08 20.24
C ASN A 277 -35.81 11.39 19.73
N MET A 278 -34.79 11.27 18.88
CA MET A 278 -34.14 12.43 18.28
C MET A 278 -34.98 13.03 17.15
N GLU A 279 -34.73 14.30 16.85
CA GLU A 279 -35.43 15.02 15.78
C GLU A 279 -34.44 15.80 14.92
N LEU A 280 -34.62 15.76 13.60
CA LEU A 280 -33.93 16.61 12.64
C LEU A 280 -34.66 17.95 12.56
N GLN A 281 -33.96 19.04 12.84
CA GLN A 281 -34.44 20.41 12.68
C GLN A 281 -33.79 21.07 11.46
N LEU A 282 -34.63 21.63 10.59
CA LEU A 282 -34.21 22.44 9.45
C LEU A 282 -34.45 23.90 9.81
N ALA A 283 -33.45 24.74 9.59
CA ALA A 283 -33.53 26.17 9.76
C ALA A 283 -32.95 26.93 8.57
N LEU A 284 -33.33 28.19 8.43
CA LEU A 284 -32.86 29.10 7.39
C LEU A 284 -32.51 30.44 8.02
N ASP A 285 -31.40 31.04 7.61
CA ASP A 285 -31.08 32.40 8.03
C ASP A 285 -31.90 33.41 7.21
N ASP A 286 -32.54 34.34 7.91
CA ASP A 286 -33.07 35.57 7.33
C ASP A 286 -32.02 36.65 7.53
N GLU A 287 -31.16 36.86 6.53
CA GLU A 287 -30.03 37.81 6.60
C GLU A 287 -30.50 39.24 6.88
N THR A 288 -31.68 39.61 6.35
CA THR A 288 -32.28 40.93 6.56
C THR A 288 -32.75 41.11 8.01
N ALA A 289 -33.33 40.09 8.60
CA ALA A 289 -33.78 40.10 9.99
C ALA A 289 -32.69 39.71 11.00
N LYS A 290 -31.53 39.22 10.52
CA LYS A 290 -30.44 38.63 11.32
C LYS A 290 -30.94 37.56 12.29
N LEU A 291 -31.81 36.67 11.80
CA LEU A 291 -32.45 35.62 12.59
C LEU A 291 -32.34 34.26 11.90
N THR A 292 -32.05 33.21 12.67
CA THR A 292 -32.19 31.82 12.22
C THR A 292 -33.61 31.34 12.48
N LEU A 293 -34.35 31.05 11.42
CA LEU A 293 -35.77 30.73 11.46
C LEU A 293 -35.96 29.20 11.34
N PRO A 294 -36.74 28.54 12.21
CA PRO A 294 -37.10 27.14 12.03
C PRO A 294 -38.09 26.97 10.87
N ILE A 295 -37.80 25.98 10.03
CA ILE A 295 -38.55 25.66 8.82
C ILE A 295 -39.38 24.40 8.99
N ALA A 296 -38.74 23.34 9.52
CA ALA A 296 -39.38 22.06 9.75
C ALA A 296 -38.66 21.32 10.88
N THR A 297 -39.39 20.42 11.52
CA THR A 297 -38.83 19.41 12.42
C THR A 297 -39.37 18.05 12.00
N MET A 298 -38.50 17.05 11.97
CA MET A 298 -38.82 15.68 11.56
C MET A 298 -38.32 14.72 12.62
N GLN A 299 -39.14 13.76 13.04
CA GLN A 299 -38.73 12.73 13.96
C GLN A 299 -37.75 11.80 13.25
N LEU A 300 -36.67 11.45 13.94
CA LEU A 300 -35.78 10.41 13.48
C LEU A 300 -36.34 9.06 13.94
N PRO A 301 -36.32 8.02 13.09
CA PRO A 301 -36.60 6.68 13.55
C PRO A 301 -35.63 6.31 14.67
N ASN A 302 -36.06 5.43 15.59
CA ASN A 302 -35.13 4.86 16.55
C ASN A 302 -33.99 4.20 15.79
N ILE A 303 -32.76 4.53 16.19
CA ILE A 303 -31.58 3.95 15.56
C ILE A 303 -31.58 2.46 15.90
N SER A 304 -31.93 1.61 14.94
CA SER A 304 -31.66 0.19 15.07
C SER A 304 -30.14 0.01 15.16
N ASN A 305 -29.67 -0.90 16.01
CA ASN A 305 -28.25 -1.30 16.13
C ASN A 305 -27.72 -2.00 14.86
N THR A 306 -28.15 -1.59 13.67
CA THR A 306 -27.47 -1.88 12.42
C THR A 306 -26.18 -1.09 12.43
N SER A 307 -25.11 -1.74 12.88
CA SER A 307 -23.75 -1.25 12.71
C SER A 307 -23.57 -0.86 11.24
N LEU A 308 -23.15 0.38 10.99
CA LEU A 308 -22.75 0.86 9.66
C LEU A 308 -21.40 0.26 9.24
N GLU A 309 -20.80 -0.58 10.11
CA GLU A 309 -19.54 -1.26 9.89
C GLU A 309 -19.65 -2.27 8.77
N VAL A 310 -18.71 -2.17 7.85
CA VAL A 310 -18.62 -3.05 6.71
C VAL A 310 -17.73 -4.22 7.10
N GLU A 311 -18.32 -5.41 7.13
CA GLU A 311 -17.60 -6.65 7.40
C GLU A 311 -16.46 -6.89 6.38
N PRO A 312 -15.40 -7.64 6.76
CA PRO A 312 -14.31 -7.93 5.85
C PRO A 312 -14.80 -8.63 4.58
N ASN A 313 -14.19 -8.30 3.44
CA ASN A 313 -14.52 -8.79 2.10
C ASN A 313 -15.94 -8.44 1.59
N VAL A 314 -16.72 -7.63 2.31
CA VAL A 314 -18.01 -7.13 1.83
C VAL A 314 -17.82 -5.79 1.12
N GLU A 315 -18.42 -5.65 -0.06
CA GLU A 315 -18.37 -4.40 -0.81
C GLU A 315 -19.33 -3.36 -0.23
N LYS A 316 -18.78 -2.19 0.08
CA LYS A 316 -19.55 -0.98 0.35
C LYS A 316 -19.52 -0.10 -0.88
N PHE A 317 -20.69 0.34 -1.31
CA PHE A 317 -20.80 1.25 -2.42
C PHE A 317 -20.87 2.70 -1.99
N ILE A 318 -20.09 3.55 -2.62
CA ILE A 318 -19.93 4.97 -2.28
C ILE A 318 -20.14 5.83 -3.53
N PRO A 319 -21.05 6.81 -3.49
CA PRO A 319 -21.18 7.78 -4.58
C PRO A 319 -19.98 8.72 -4.61
N VAL A 320 -19.54 9.09 -5.82
CA VAL A 320 -18.52 10.12 -6.08
C VAL A 320 -19.05 11.09 -7.14
N THR A 321 -18.44 12.27 -7.29
CA THR A 321 -18.96 13.40 -8.09
C THR A 321 -19.53 12.99 -9.47
N ASN A 322 -18.92 12.00 -10.15
CA ASN A 322 -19.34 11.53 -11.48
C ASN A 322 -19.62 10.02 -11.57
N GLY A 323 -19.97 9.35 -10.46
CA GLY A 323 -20.28 7.92 -10.51
C GLY A 323 -20.36 7.26 -9.15
N LYS A 324 -19.98 5.99 -9.10
CA LYS A 324 -20.11 5.14 -7.91
C LYS A 324 -18.93 4.18 -7.88
N ILE A 325 -18.32 4.05 -6.71
CA ILE A 325 -17.25 3.09 -6.45
C ILE A 325 -17.74 2.01 -5.50
N ALA A 326 -17.22 0.80 -5.64
CA ALA A 326 -17.28 -0.22 -4.60
C ALA A 326 -15.93 -0.26 -3.88
N VAL A 327 -15.95 -0.33 -2.55
CA VAL A 327 -14.75 -0.40 -1.72
C VAL A 327 -14.85 -1.54 -0.72
N ARG A 328 -13.72 -2.16 -0.36
CA ARG A 328 -13.67 -3.25 0.63
C ARG A 328 -12.30 -3.40 1.28
N VAL A 329 -12.29 -3.85 2.53
CA VAL A 329 -11.08 -4.39 3.19
C VAL A 329 -11.00 -5.88 2.89
N THR A 330 -9.83 -6.37 2.49
CA THR A 330 -9.65 -7.76 2.06
C THR A 330 -8.82 -8.59 3.02
N SER A 331 -7.67 -8.06 3.43
CA SER A 331 -6.73 -8.74 4.32
C SER A 331 -5.97 -7.73 5.16
N ALA A 332 -5.44 -8.18 6.30
CA ALA A 332 -4.50 -7.44 7.11
C ALA A 332 -3.34 -8.35 7.49
N VAL A 333 -2.15 -7.78 7.54
CA VAL A 333 -0.94 -8.46 8.02
C VAL A 333 -0.26 -7.60 9.07
N VAL A 334 0.30 -8.22 10.09
CA VAL A 334 0.98 -7.52 11.17
C VAL A 334 2.40 -8.06 11.33
N ASN A 335 3.33 -7.15 11.57
CA ASN A 335 4.70 -7.45 11.92
C ASN A 335 4.96 -6.84 13.30
N LYS A 336 5.18 -7.68 14.31
CA LYS A 336 5.37 -7.18 15.67
C LYS A 336 6.85 -6.88 15.88
N ASN A 337 7.15 -5.65 16.28
CA ASN A 337 8.49 -5.28 16.75
C ASN A 337 8.46 -4.92 18.23
N PHE A 338 9.64 -4.69 18.79
CA PHE A 338 9.83 -4.32 20.19
C PHE A 338 9.15 -2.99 20.57
N ASP A 339 9.27 -1.97 19.71
CA ASP A 339 8.74 -0.62 19.99
C ASP A 339 7.37 -0.38 19.35
N GLU A 340 7.23 -0.76 18.08
CA GLU A 340 6.06 -0.48 17.26
C GLU A 340 5.71 -1.69 16.37
N HIS A 341 4.44 -2.02 16.26
CA HIS A 341 3.92 -2.99 15.31
C HIS A 341 3.65 -2.30 13.97
N SER A 342 4.05 -2.93 12.87
CA SER A 342 3.68 -2.51 11.51
C SER A 342 2.46 -3.31 11.05
N LEU A 343 1.31 -2.66 10.98
CA LEU A 343 0.06 -3.24 10.46
C LEU A 343 -0.17 -2.73 9.03
N SER A 344 -0.37 -3.66 8.10
CA SER A 344 -0.64 -3.33 6.69
C SER A 344 -2.00 -3.86 6.30
N ILE A 345 -2.91 -2.95 5.92
CA ILE A 345 -4.30 -3.28 5.57
C ILE A 345 -4.49 -3.16 4.06
N ARG A 346 -4.97 -4.23 3.43
CA ARG A 346 -5.22 -4.25 1.99
C ARG A 346 -6.63 -3.76 1.67
N PHE A 347 -6.72 -2.65 0.97
CA PHE A 347 -7.96 -1.96 0.64
C PHE A 347 -8.20 -1.95 -0.87
N GLY A 348 -9.40 -2.34 -1.31
CA GLY A 348 -9.79 -2.41 -2.70
C GLY A 348 -10.75 -1.29 -3.11
N PHE A 349 -10.57 -0.77 -4.33
CA PHE A 349 -11.48 0.15 -5.01
C PHE A 349 -11.88 -0.43 -6.36
N ARG A 350 -13.16 -0.36 -6.71
CA ARG A 350 -13.66 -0.77 -8.02
C ARG A 350 -14.58 0.29 -8.58
N ASN A 351 -14.33 0.71 -9.81
CA ASN A 351 -15.24 1.60 -10.53
C ASN A 351 -16.47 0.82 -10.99
N THR A 352 -17.66 1.26 -10.58
CA THR A 352 -18.93 0.61 -10.93
C THR A 352 -19.75 1.42 -11.93
N SER A 353 -19.23 2.56 -12.42
CA SER A 353 -19.82 3.35 -13.49
C SER A 353 -19.24 3.02 -14.87
N GLY A 354 -19.91 3.50 -15.92
CA GLY A 354 -19.47 3.37 -17.31
C GLY A 354 -18.47 4.44 -17.76
N THR A 355 -17.95 5.26 -16.85
CA THR A 355 -17.06 6.40 -17.14
C THR A 355 -15.83 6.34 -16.25
N THR A 356 -14.71 6.91 -16.70
CA THR A 356 -13.50 7.05 -15.86
C THR A 356 -13.81 7.95 -14.65
N LEU A 357 -13.37 7.54 -13.47
CA LEU A 357 -13.57 8.27 -12.20
C LEU A 357 -12.22 8.69 -11.62
N THR A 358 -12.15 9.92 -11.12
CA THR A 358 -11.06 10.38 -10.25
C THR A 358 -11.50 10.26 -8.80
N LEU A 359 -10.72 9.55 -7.98
CA LEU A 359 -11.04 9.40 -6.56
C LEU A 359 -10.72 10.69 -5.79
N PRO A 360 -11.56 11.09 -4.83
CA PRO A 360 -11.19 12.07 -3.82
C PRO A 360 -9.94 11.62 -3.04
N LYS A 361 -9.19 12.57 -2.49
CA LYS A 361 -8.08 12.31 -1.55
C LYS A 361 -8.65 11.86 -0.20
N TYR A 362 -9.16 10.63 -0.15
CA TYR A 362 -9.69 10.02 1.06
C TYR A 362 -8.61 9.97 2.14
N GLN A 363 -9.01 10.29 3.37
CA GLN A 363 -8.16 10.17 4.55
C GLN A 363 -8.54 8.90 5.30
N PHE A 364 -7.53 8.18 5.80
CA PHE A 364 -7.74 6.93 6.51
C PHE A 364 -7.23 7.05 7.94
N GLU A 365 -7.96 6.43 8.88
CA GLU A 365 -7.55 6.32 10.27
C GLU A 365 -7.82 4.89 10.77
N LEU A 366 -6.89 4.33 11.53
CA LEU A 366 -7.11 3.11 12.28
C LEU A 366 -7.64 3.46 13.67
N GLN A 367 -8.76 2.88 14.08
CA GLN A 367 -9.20 2.89 15.47
C GLN A 367 -8.91 1.54 16.11
N THR A 368 -8.15 1.53 17.19
CA THR A 368 -7.85 0.28 17.94
C THR A 368 -8.99 -0.07 18.89
N SER A 369 -9.02 -1.31 19.40
CA SER A 369 -10.00 -1.76 20.40
C SER A 369 -10.03 -0.88 21.65
N ASP A 370 -8.86 -0.31 21.98
CA ASP A 370 -8.65 0.52 23.18
C ASP A 370 -9.07 1.99 22.93
N GLY A 371 -9.52 2.32 21.71
CA GLY A 371 -10.08 3.62 21.35
C GLY A 371 -9.09 4.63 20.76
N TYR A 372 -7.81 4.27 20.62
CA TYR A 372 -6.81 5.14 19.98
C TYR A 372 -7.09 5.28 18.48
N ARG A 373 -6.84 6.47 17.94
CA ARG A 373 -6.94 6.76 16.50
C ARG A 373 -5.56 7.08 15.93
N LEU A 374 -5.17 6.33 14.91
CA LEU A 374 -3.88 6.46 14.24
C LEU A 374 -4.11 6.86 12.79
N PRO A 375 -3.66 8.04 12.33
CA PRO A 375 -3.80 8.44 10.94
C PRO A 375 -2.97 7.55 10.04
N ILE A 376 -3.50 7.23 8.86
CA ILE A 376 -2.83 6.42 7.85
C ILE A 376 -2.52 7.31 6.64
N SER A 377 -1.26 7.34 6.25
CA SER A 377 -0.84 8.00 5.03
C SER A 377 -1.06 7.09 3.82
N ALA A 378 -1.78 7.58 2.81
CA ALA A 378 -2.10 6.85 1.58
C ALA A 378 -1.71 7.65 0.33
N PRO A 379 -0.41 7.92 0.09
CA PRO A 379 0.06 8.74 -1.02
C PRO A 379 -0.31 8.16 -2.39
N ALA A 380 -0.51 6.84 -2.51
CA ALA A 380 -0.97 6.19 -3.73
C ALA A 380 -2.39 6.60 -4.18
N LEU A 381 -3.14 7.32 -3.34
CA LEU A 381 -4.43 7.89 -3.69
C LEU A 381 -4.34 9.31 -4.27
N ASP A 382 -3.17 9.94 -4.22
CA ASP A 382 -2.96 11.26 -4.78
C ASP A 382 -3.15 11.17 -6.30
N SER A 383 -4.27 11.70 -6.79
CA SER A 383 -4.70 11.66 -8.20
C SER A 383 -5.08 10.29 -8.78
N LEU A 384 -5.44 9.30 -7.96
CA LEU A 384 -5.86 7.99 -8.47
C LEU A 384 -7.11 8.09 -9.37
N THR A 385 -6.98 7.57 -10.60
CA THR A 385 -8.10 7.42 -11.54
C THR A 385 -8.40 5.95 -11.78
N LEU A 386 -9.67 5.63 -12.00
CA LEU A 386 -10.15 4.27 -12.27
C LEU A 386 -10.96 4.27 -13.58
N GLN A 387 -10.55 3.46 -14.54
CA GLN A 387 -11.33 3.20 -15.75
C GLN A 387 -12.63 2.44 -15.43
N PRO A 388 -13.63 2.44 -16.32
CA PRO A 388 -14.86 1.66 -16.12
C PRO A 388 -14.54 0.20 -15.78
N LEU A 389 -15.17 -0.32 -14.71
CA LEU A 389 -14.95 -1.67 -14.18
C LEU A 389 -13.53 -1.97 -13.67
N GLU A 390 -12.61 -1.00 -13.68
CA GLU A 390 -11.26 -1.19 -13.15
C GLU A 390 -11.31 -1.41 -11.64
N GLU A 391 -10.59 -2.44 -11.19
CA GLU A 391 -10.39 -2.75 -9.79
C GLU A 391 -8.90 -2.58 -9.43
N ARG A 392 -8.66 -1.87 -8.34
CA ARG A 392 -7.34 -1.55 -7.81
C ARG A 392 -7.27 -1.86 -6.33
N PHE A 393 -6.11 -2.32 -5.89
CA PHE A 393 -5.81 -2.54 -4.49
C PHE A 393 -4.66 -1.64 -4.08
N ILE A 394 -4.74 -1.08 -2.87
CA ILE A 394 -3.63 -0.39 -2.21
C ILE A 394 -3.41 -1.01 -0.84
N THR A 395 -2.21 -0.84 -0.31
CA THR A 395 -1.91 -1.15 1.08
C THR A 395 -1.90 0.14 1.88
N LEU A 396 -2.60 0.11 3.01
CA LEU A 396 -2.68 1.16 4.00
C LEU A 396 -1.76 0.79 5.17
N PRO A 397 -0.51 1.31 5.21
CA PRO A 397 0.43 1.02 6.29
C PRO A 397 0.10 1.88 7.51
N VAL A 398 0.08 1.27 8.69
CA VAL A 398 -0.10 1.96 9.96
C VAL A 398 0.86 1.42 11.02
N THR A 399 1.58 2.34 11.63
CA THR A 399 2.46 2.07 12.76
C THR A 399 1.64 2.14 14.05
N VAL A 400 1.63 1.06 14.82
CA VAL A 400 0.89 0.94 16.09
C VAL A 400 1.88 0.76 17.23
N PRO A 401 1.88 1.59 18.29
CA PRO A 401 2.78 1.39 19.43
C PRO A 401 2.61 0.00 20.06
N ALA A 402 3.70 -0.64 20.51
CA ALA A 402 3.68 -2.03 21.01
C ALA A 402 2.79 -2.25 22.25
N ASN A 403 2.43 -1.18 22.97
CA ASN A 403 1.52 -1.23 24.12
C ASN A 403 0.04 -1.06 23.75
N VAL A 404 -0.29 -0.91 22.48
CA VAL A 404 -1.67 -0.75 21.98
C VAL A 404 -2.11 -2.03 21.26
N SER A 405 -3.32 -2.48 21.53
CA SER A 405 -3.88 -3.68 20.90
C SER A 405 -4.08 -3.49 19.38
N VAL A 406 -3.68 -4.51 18.62
CA VAL A 406 -3.99 -4.67 17.18
C VAL A 406 -5.12 -5.67 16.93
N GLU A 407 -5.83 -6.10 17.98
CA GLU A 407 -6.96 -7.01 17.86
C GLU A 407 -8.24 -6.27 17.51
N SER A 408 -8.98 -6.80 16.53
CA SER A 408 -10.24 -6.25 16.04
C SER A 408 -10.24 -4.73 15.77
N PRO A 409 -9.23 -4.15 15.08
CA PRO A 409 -9.23 -2.73 14.80
C PRO A 409 -10.26 -2.40 13.72
N GLN A 410 -10.66 -1.13 13.68
CA GLN A 410 -11.61 -0.59 12.70
C GLN A 410 -10.90 0.41 11.80
N LEU A 411 -11.11 0.31 10.49
CA LEU A 411 -10.57 1.25 9.51
C LEU A 411 -11.63 2.29 9.15
N PHE A 412 -11.32 3.56 9.39
CA PHE A 412 -12.15 4.70 9.01
C PHE A 412 -11.69 5.24 7.66
N MET A 413 -12.64 5.51 6.77
CA MET A 413 -12.40 6.20 5.51
C MET A 413 -13.23 7.48 5.47
N ASN A 414 -12.52 8.61 5.41
CA ASN A 414 -13.09 9.95 5.51
C ASN A 414 -12.89 10.74 4.22
N LEU A 415 -13.83 11.62 3.87
CA LEU A 415 -13.62 12.62 2.82
C LEU A 415 -12.60 13.67 3.29
N PRO A 416 -11.86 14.28 2.34
CA PRO A 416 -11.00 15.41 2.67
C PRO A 416 -11.84 16.57 3.24
N SER A 417 -11.32 17.24 4.27
CA SER A 417 -11.93 18.46 4.81
C SER A 417 -12.07 19.51 3.72
N ALA A 418 -13.24 20.16 3.64
CA ALA A 418 -13.45 21.26 2.71
C ALA A 418 -12.50 22.42 3.06
N ALA A 419 -11.79 22.97 2.06
CA ALA A 419 -10.73 23.96 2.24
C ALA A 419 -11.17 25.30 2.89
N GLU A 420 -12.47 25.47 3.17
CA GLU A 420 -13.04 26.70 3.74
C GLU A 420 -13.91 26.49 5.00
N SER A 421 -13.97 25.28 5.57
CA SER A 421 -14.77 25.06 6.79
C SER A 421 -14.00 25.47 8.05
N THR A 422 -14.55 26.43 8.81
CA THR A 422 -14.03 26.82 10.14
C THR A 422 -14.15 25.70 11.19
N GLU A 423 -14.89 24.63 10.89
CA GLU A 423 -14.97 23.42 11.69
C GLU A 423 -14.32 22.25 10.95
N ASN A 424 -13.17 21.79 11.44
CA ASN A 424 -12.41 20.63 10.93
C ASN A 424 -13.14 19.31 11.21
N ILE A 425 -14.37 19.15 10.73
CA ILE A 425 -15.14 17.92 10.90
C ILE A 425 -14.78 16.97 9.75
N SER A 426 -14.02 15.93 10.08
CA SER A 426 -13.76 14.79 9.21
C SER A 426 -15.08 14.06 8.91
N TYR A 427 -15.44 13.92 7.63
CA TYR A 427 -16.69 13.28 7.22
C TYR A 427 -16.44 11.79 6.93
N PRO A 428 -16.89 10.86 7.78
CA PRO A 428 -16.70 9.44 7.59
C PRO A 428 -17.68 8.92 6.53
N VAL A 429 -17.13 8.35 5.47
CA VAL A 429 -17.89 7.80 4.34
C VAL A 429 -18.19 6.33 4.55
N ALA A 430 -17.26 5.62 5.18
CA ALA A 430 -17.38 4.23 5.56
C ALA A 430 -16.40 3.91 6.69
N PHE A 431 -16.74 2.89 7.45
CA PHE A 431 -15.82 2.27 8.39
C PHE A 431 -15.95 0.76 8.27
N PHE A 432 -14.81 0.09 8.38
CA PHE A 432 -14.67 -1.31 8.03
C PHE A 432 -14.09 -2.06 9.22
N SER A 433 -14.60 -3.25 9.49
CA SER A 433 -13.87 -4.19 10.34
C SER A 433 -12.59 -4.60 9.61
N VAL A 434 -11.47 -4.53 10.30
CA VAL A 434 -10.22 -5.08 9.78
C VAL A 434 -10.21 -6.59 10.11
N PRO A 435 -10.00 -7.47 9.12
CA PRO A 435 -9.89 -8.90 9.38
C PRO A 435 -8.72 -9.18 10.31
N GLU A 436 -8.73 -10.34 10.97
CA GLU A 436 -7.64 -10.78 11.85
C GLU A 436 -6.28 -10.65 11.12
N ALA A 437 -5.39 -9.85 11.70
CA ALA A 437 -4.11 -9.55 11.09
C ALA A 437 -3.18 -10.76 11.21
N LYS A 438 -2.76 -11.31 10.06
CA LYS A 438 -1.85 -12.46 10.04
C LYS A 438 -0.42 -12.01 10.37
N PRO A 439 0.29 -12.68 11.29
CA PRO A 439 1.68 -12.37 11.57
C PRO A 439 2.56 -12.67 10.35
N VAL A 440 3.53 -11.80 10.07
CA VAL A 440 4.48 -11.97 8.94
C VAL A 440 5.93 -12.19 9.37
N GLU A 441 6.10 -12.76 10.56
CA GLU A 441 7.38 -13.08 11.17
C GLU A 441 7.97 -14.39 10.64
N ASN A 442 9.28 -14.41 10.42
CA ASN A 442 10.04 -15.59 9.95
C ASN A 442 9.51 -16.18 8.64
N MET A 443 9.34 -15.31 7.64
CA MET A 443 8.69 -15.64 6.37
C MET A 443 9.58 -16.32 5.32
N ILE A 444 10.81 -16.70 5.65
CA ILE A 444 11.70 -17.37 4.69
C ILE A 444 11.06 -18.69 4.24
N GLY A 445 10.97 -18.90 2.92
CA GLY A 445 10.31 -20.03 2.27
C GLY A 445 8.78 -20.00 2.28
N THR A 446 8.16 -18.97 2.89
CA THR A 446 6.70 -18.86 3.01
C THR A 446 6.13 -18.01 1.88
N LYS A 447 5.09 -18.54 1.23
CA LYS A 447 4.41 -17.91 0.10
C LYS A 447 3.26 -17.03 0.55
N GLN A 448 3.24 -15.78 0.11
CA GLN A 448 2.13 -14.85 0.23
C GLN A 448 1.43 -14.65 -1.11
N PHE A 449 0.16 -14.24 -1.08
CA PHE A 449 -0.63 -13.99 -2.29
C PHE A 449 -0.97 -12.51 -2.41
N VAL A 450 -0.73 -11.95 -3.60
CA VAL A 450 -0.95 -10.53 -3.89
C VAL A 450 -1.94 -10.40 -5.06
N GLN A 451 -3.13 -9.87 -4.77
CA GLN A 451 -4.16 -9.56 -5.76
C GLN A 451 -3.81 -8.30 -6.56
N THR A 452 -3.49 -8.44 -7.83
CA THR A 452 -3.24 -7.32 -8.75
C THR A 452 -4.44 -7.09 -9.66
N LYS A 453 -4.42 -5.99 -10.46
CA LYS A 453 -5.39 -5.76 -11.54
C LYS A 453 -5.43 -6.88 -12.59
N ASN A 454 -4.34 -7.65 -12.72
CA ASN A 454 -4.14 -8.65 -13.76
C ASN A 454 -4.29 -10.10 -13.25
N GLY A 455 -4.62 -10.29 -11.97
CA GLY A 455 -4.73 -11.60 -11.33
C GLY A 455 -3.98 -11.69 -10.00
N ILE A 456 -3.97 -12.89 -9.42
CA ILE A 456 -3.28 -13.17 -8.17
C ILE A 456 -1.85 -13.62 -8.50
N LEU A 457 -0.86 -13.04 -7.82
CA LEU A 457 0.53 -13.49 -7.88
C LEU A 457 0.93 -14.12 -6.55
N GLY A 458 1.74 -15.16 -6.61
CA GLY A 458 2.45 -15.70 -5.47
C GLY A 458 3.75 -14.94 -5.28
N VAL A 459 4.10 -14.60 -4.03
CA VAL A 459 5.36 -13.93 -3.69
C VAL A 459 5.98 -14.62 -2.49
N THR A 460 7.22 -15.08 -2.63
CA THR A 460 7.92 -15.89 -1.62
C THR A 460 9.26 -15.24 -1.29
N LEU A 461 9.56 -15.04 0.00
CA LEU A 461 10.92 -14.72 0.45
C LEU A 461 11.77 -16.00 0.38
N SER A 462 12.44 -16.23 -0.73
CA SER A 462 13.16 -17.48 -1.01
C SER A 462 14.44 -17.62 -0.19
N SER A 463 15.17 -16.52 0.01
CA SER A 463 16.35 -16.52 0.88
C SER A 463 16.64 -15.13 1.42
N LEU A 464 17.31 -15.08 2.57
CA LEU A 464 17.88 -13.88 3.16
C LEU A 464 19.35 -14.15 3.48
N GLN A 465 20.25 -13.30 2.99
CA GLN A 465 21.69 -13.44 3.14
C GLN A 465 22.31 -12.14 3.66
N ARG A 466 23.34 -12.26 4.49
CA ARG A 466 24.23 -11.17 4.88
C ARG A 466 25.60 -11.44 4.26
N LEU A 467 25.98 -10.61 3.29
CA LEU A 467 27.11 -10.85 2.40
C LEU A 467 28.21 -9.81 2.63
N PRO A 468 29.43 -10.20 3.02
CA PRO A 468 30.52 -9.25 3.26
C PRO A 468 30.92 -8.51 1.98
N TRP A 469 31.04 -7.18 2.04
CA TRP A 469 31.45 -6.37 0.90
C TRP A 469 32.12 -5.04 1.24
N SER A 470 33.43 -4.94 0.93
CA SER A 470 34.23 -3.70 0.96
C SER A 470 34.02 -2.82 2.21
N ASP A 471 33.07 -1.88 2.16
CA ASP A 471 32.74 -0.87 3.16
C ASP A 471 31.67 -1.30 4.18
N GLY A 472 31.17 -2.53 4.11
CA GLY A 472 30.21 -3.09 5.07
C GLY A 472 29.75 -4.48 4.69
N ASP A 473 28.53 -4.83 5.09
CA ASP A 473 27.84 -6.02 4.62
C ASP A 473 26.63 -5.62 3.77
N LEU A 474 26.25 -6.49 2.84
CA LEU A 474 25.04 -6.39 2.04
C LEU A 474 24.00 -7.35 2.61
N VAL A 475 22.87 -6.82 3.10
CA VAL A 475 21.67 -7.62 3.33
C VAL A 475 21.00 -7.83 1.98
N SER A 476 20.87 -9.08 1.54
CA SER A 476 20.28 -9.45 0.26
C SER A 476 19.10 -10.40 0.48
N ALA A 477 17.91 -9.98 0.06
CA ALA A 477 16.69 -10.77 0.10
C ALA A 477 16.31 -11.20 -1.32
N LYS A 478 16.29 -12.51 -1.57
CA LYS A 478 15.78 -13.10 -2.82
C LYS A 478 14.27 -13.30 -2.68
N ILE A 479 13.49 -12.65 -3.54
CA ILE A 479 12.03 -12.74 -3.56
C ILE A 479 11.62 -13.32 -4.92
N THR A 480 10.98 -14.48 -4.88
CA THR A 480 10.44 -15.14 -6.08
C THR A 480 8.97 -14.75 -6.25
N ILE A 481 8.63 -14.21 -7.41
CA ILE A 481 7.27 -13.85 -7.81
C ILE A 481 6.80 -14.86 -8.85
N ASP A 482 5.72 -15.58 -8.59
CA ASP A 482 5.14 -16.55 -9.53
C ASP A 482 3.74 -16.15 -10.00
N ASN A 483 3.50 -16.35 -11.29
CA ASN A 483 2.20 -16.20 -11.91
C ASN A 483 1.53 -17.56 -12.03
N SER A 484 0.81 -17.95 -10.99
CA SER A 484 0.01 -19.18 -10.97
C SER A 484 -1.22 -19.13 -11.89
N ASN A 485 -1.45 -18.04 -12.64
CA ASN A 485 -2.58 -17.91 -13.56
C ASN A 485 -2.28 -18.50 -14.95
N PHE A 486 -3.33 -18.64 -15.76
CA PHE A 486 -3.25 -19.18 -17.13
C PHE A 486 -2.92 -18.14 -18.21
N LYS A 487 -2.64 -16.89 -17.83
CA LYS A 487 -2.35 -15.79 -18.77
C LYS A 487 -1.12 -15.04 -18.34
N THR A 488 -0.36 -14.50 -19.31
CA THR A 488 0.72 -13.55 -19.05
C THR A 488 0.18 -12.32 -18.32
N THR A 489 0.92 -11.89 -17.30
CA THR A 489 0.63 -10.70 -16.51
C THR A 489 1.79 -9.70 -16.62
N GLN A 490 1.48 -8.41 -16.50
CA GLN A 490 2.50 -7.39 -16.34
C GLN A 490 2.77 -7.18 -14.85
N LEU A 491 4.04 -7.25 -14.46
CA LEU A 491 4.50 -6.88 -13.13
C LEU A 491 4.49 -5.35 -12.97
N PRO A 492 4.11 -4.83 -11.81
CA PRO A 492 4.26 -3.41 -11.53
C PRO A 492 5.74 -3.01 -11.51
N GLU A 493 6.00 -1.71 -11.61
CA GLU A 493 7.33 -1.19 -11.30
C GLU A 493 7.57 -1.31 -9.79
N LEU A 494 8.63 -2.01 -9.41
CA LEU A 494 8.92 -2.35 -8.02
C LEU A 494 9.97 -1.41 -7.43
N GLY A 495 9.73 -0.99 -6.18
CA GLY A 495 10.71 -0.41 -5.27
C GLY A 495 10.93 -1.35 -4.08
N GLY A 496 11.91 -1.02 -3.24
CA GLY A 496 12.28 -1.83 -2.09
C GLY A 496 12.53 -0.97 -0.88
N LEU A 497 12.23 -1.51 0.29
CA LEU A 497 12.55 -0.94 1.58
C LEU A 497 13.08 -2.04 2.48
N VAL A 498 14.26 -1.81 3.07
CA VAL A 498 14.80 -2.65 4.14
C VAL A 498 14.75 -1.87 5.44
N GLN A 499 14.28 -2.52 6.50
CA GLN A 499 14.34 -2.02 7.86
C GLN A 499 15.07 -3.04 8.74
N VAL A 500 16.05 -2.55 9.50
CA VAL A 500 16.78 -3.34 10.49
C VAL A 500 16.39 -2.83 11.87
N ASP A 501 15.85 -3.72 12.71
CA ASP A 501 15.16 -3.37 13.96
C ASP A 501 14.12 -2.24 13.74
N SER A 502 14.36 -1.04 14.26
CA SER A 502 13.49 0.14 14.08
C SER A 502 14.00 1.13 13.01
N ALA A 503 15.17 0.88 12.40
CA ALA A 503 15.83 1.80 11.47
C ALA A 503 15.55 1.46 9.99
N LYS A 504 14.96 2.40 9.26
CA LYS A 504 14.64 2.27 7.82
C LYS A 504 15.81 2.72 6.94
N LEU A 505 16.19 1.88 5.97
CA LEU A 505 17.33 2.09 5.06
C LEU A 505 16.88 2.64 3.70
N ASN A 506 16.37 3.87 3.67
CA ASN A 506 15.65 4.38 2.49
C ASN A 506 16.55 4.72 1.28
N THR A 507 17.80 5.17 1.49
CA THR A 507 18.69 5.64 0.41
C THR A 507 19.55 4.53 -0.19
N ASP A 508 19.83 3.50 0.59
CA ASP A 508 20.78 2.43 0.23
C ASP A 508 20.08 1.16 -0.25
N THR A 509 18.73 1.13 -0.23
CA THR A 509 17.97 -0.01 -0.73
C THR A 509 17.89 0.02 -2.26
N LYS A 510 18.29 -1.09 -2.89
CA LYS A 510 18.18 -1.32 -4.34
C LYS A 510 17.32 -2.53 -4.61
N VAL A 511 16.61 -2.50 -5.74
CA VAL A 511 15.83 -3.63 -6.25
C VAL A 511 16.43 -4.07 -7.57
N ILE A 512 16.92 -5.30 -7.61
CA ILE A 512 17.52 -5.91 -8.79
C ILE A 512 16.50 -6.87 -9.39
N VAL A 513 16.02 -6.53 -10.58
CA VAL A 513 15.08 -7.38 -11.33
C VAL A 513 15.87 -8.22 -12.32
N THR A 514 15.69 -9.54 -12.29
CA THR A 514 16.44 -10.46 -13.16
C THR A 514 15.95 -10.46 -14.62
N GLN A 515 14.71 -10.02 -14.86
CA GLN A 515 14.09 -9.93 -16.19
C GLN A 515 13.73 -8.48 -16.55
N THR A 516 14.11 -8.03 -17.74
CA THR A 516 13.92 -6.65 -18.21
C THR A 516 12.53 -6.34 -18.76
N ALA A 517 11.74 -7.34 -19.16
CA ALA A 517 10.49 -7.11 -19.89
C ALA A 517 9.27 -6.74 -19.01
N GLY A 518 9.36 -6.85 -17.68
CA GLY A 518 8.23 -6.61 -16.77
C GLY A 518 7.00 -7.48 -17.03
N LEU A 519 7.13 -8.52 -17.86
CA LEU A 519 6.08 -9.47 -18.23
C LEU A 519 6.39 -10.82 -17.61
N LEU A 520 5.39 -11.44 -17.01
CA LEU A 520 5.49 -12.74 -16.37
C LEU A 520 4.46 -13.69 -17.01
N GLY A 521 4.94 -14.69 -17.75
CA GLY A 521 4.11 -15.66 -18.45
C GLY A 521 3.25 -16.52 -17.52
N ALA A 522 2.31 -17.27 -18.10
CA ALA A 522 1.50 -18.22 -17.34
C ALA A 522 2.37 -19.34 -16.75
N ALA A 523 2.16 -19.68 -15.47
CA ALA A 523 2.95 -20.66 -14.72
C ALA A 523 4.46 -20.38 -14.67
N MET A 524 4.90 -19.16 -14.98
CA MET A 524 6.29 -18.73 -14.87
C MET A 524 6.53 -18.00 -13.55
N SER A 525 7.78 -17.99 -13.11
CA SER A 525 8.28 -17.18 -12.00
C SER A 525 9.32 -16.17 -12.46
N THR A 526 9.70 -15.26 -11.58
CA THR A 526 10.86 -14.38 -11.74
C THR A 526 11.42 -14.07 -10.37
N ASP A 527 12.72 -13.81 -10.31
CA ASP A 527 13.41 -13.46 -9.08
C ASP A 527 13.72 -11.97 -9.03
N VAL A 528 13.47 -11.37 -7.87
CA VAL A 528 13.77 -10.00 -7.52
C VAL A 528 14.65 -10.02 -6.28
N TYR A 529 15.78 -9.30 -6.31
CA TYR A 529 16.63 -9.13 -5.14
C TYR A 529 16.42 -7.74 -4.54
N VAL A 530 16.15 -7.67 -3.24
CA VAL A 530 16.15 -6.42 -2.48
C VAL A 530 17.43 -6.38 -1.66
N THR A 531 18.27 -5.37 -1.89
CA THR A 531 19.58 -5.28 -1.25
C THR A 531 19.77 -3.97 -0.52
N ALA A 532 20.34 -4.00 0.67
CA ALA A 532 20.73 -2.80 1.41
C ALA A 532 22.10 -2.98 2.08
N LYS A 533 22.90 -1.91 2.12
CA LYS A 533 24.17 -1.90 2.85
C LYS A 533 23.93 -1.67 4.33
N VAL A 534 24.66 -2.40 5.17
CA VAL A 534 24.69 -2.23 6.62
C VAL A 534 26.15 -2.25 7.11
N PRO A 535 26.50 -1.53 8.18
CA PRO A 535 27.84 -1.63 8.76
C PRO A 535 28.13 -3.05 9.25
N SER A 536 29.32 -3.57 8.98
CA SER A 536 29.66 -4.96 9.31
C SER A 536 29.73 -5.26 10.82
N TYR A 537 29.94 -4.22 11.64
CA TYR A 537 29.91 -4.32 13.10
C TYR A 537 28.50 -4.21 13.71
N LEU A 538 27.49 -3.92 12.89
CA LEU A 538 26.11 -3.77 13.36
C LEU A 538 25.48 -5.16 13.51
N ASP A 539 25.12 -5.50 14.74
CA ASP A 539 24.22 -6.60 15.04
C ASP A 539 22.80 -6.07 15.14
N PHE A 540 21.85 -6.77 14.53
CA PHE A 540 20.42 -6.44 14.59
C PHE A 540 19.63 -7.74 14.84
N SER A 541 18.51 -7.60 15.54
CA SER A 541 17.69 -8.74 15.96
C SER A 541 16.56 -9.04 14.97
N GLN A 542 16.21 -8.09 14.12
CA GLN A 542 15.12 -8.24 13.16
C GLN A 542 15.45 -7.56 11.83
N VAL A 543 15.07 -8.20 10.73
CA VAL A 543 15.08 -7.60 9.40
C VAL A 543 13.69 -7.67 8.81
N GLN A 544 13.24 -6.54 8.25
CA GLN A 544 12.02 -6.43 7.49
C GLN A 544 12.34 -6.00 6.07
N ILE A 545 11.69 -6.65 5.10
CA ILE A 545 11.84 -6.38 3.68
C ILE A 545 10.45 -6.11 3.13
N SER A 546 10.24 -4.92 2.58
CA SER A 546 9.02 -4.58 1.85
C SER A 546 9.35 -4.36 0.38
N LEU A 547 8.59 -5.02 -0.49
CA LEU A 547 8.48 -4.61 -1.90
C LEU A 547 7.41 -3.54 -2.01
N LEU A 548 7.70 -2.50 -2.77
CA LEU A 548 6.80 -1.37 -3.01
C LEU A 548 6.33 -1.38 -4.46
N GLU A 549 5.06 -1.10 -4.71
CA GLU A 549 4.54 -0.80 -6.05
C GLU A 549 4.62 0.71 -6.27
N LYS A 550 5.25 1.14 -7.37
CA LYS A 550 5.32 2.55 -7.74
C LYS A 550 4.07 3.01 -8.49
N PHE A 551 3.59 4.20 -8.13
CA PHE A 551 2.45 4.90 -8.70
C PHE A 551 2.89 6.30 -9.13
N GLY A 552 3.60 6.39 -10.27
CA GLY A 552 4.26 7.63 -10.66
C GLY A 552 5.40 7.97 -9.69
N GLU A 553 5.33 9.14 -9.05
CA GLU A 553 6.31 9.55 -8.02
C GLU A 553 6.00 8.95 -6.63
N ALA A 554 4.78 8.45 -6.40
CA ALA A 554 4.40 7.84 -5.13
C ALA A 554 4.69 6.32 -5.13
N SER A 555 4.75 5.72 -3.94
CA SER A 555 4.82 4.27 -3.79
C SER A 555 3.91 3.80 -2.65
N SER A 556 3.44 2.56 -2.74
CA SER A 556 2.71 1.87 -1.67
C SER A 556 3.31 0.50 -1.45
N GLU A 557 3.23 -0.01 -0.22
CA GLU A 557 3.69 -1.35 0.09
C GLU A 557 2.89 -2.39 -0.72
N TRP A 558 3.60 -3.26 -1.42
CA TRP A 558 3.01 -4.32 -2.22
C TRP A 558 2.93 -5.62 -1.44
N VAL A 559 4.03 -5.96 -0.76
CA VAL A 559 4.15 -7.11 0.14
C VAL A 559 5.30 -6.87 1.12
N GLN A 560 5.19 -7.41 2.33
CA GLN A 560 6.22 -7.34 3.36
C GLN A 560 6.55 -8.71 3.94
N PHE A 561 7.81 -8.87 4.35
CA PHE A 561 8.36 -10.05 4.98
C PHE A 561 9.23 -9.65 6.16
N SER A 562 9.30 -10.47 7.20
CA SER A 562 10.33 -10.31 8.22
C SER A 562 11.00 -11.60 8.63
N ASN A 563 12.20 -11.43 9.20
CA ASN A 563 12.99 -12.47 9.84
C ASN A 563 13.44 -11.96 11.20
N ILE A 564 13.15 -12.72 12.26
CA ILE A 564 13.59 -12.45 13.62
C ILE A 564 14.75 -13.40 13.95
N GLY A 565 15.80 -12.85 14.55
CA GLY A 565 17.02 -13.55 14.89
C GLY A 565 18.09 -13.42 13.80
N ALA A 566 19.10 -14.29 13.89
CA ALA A 566 20.24 -14.28 12.99
C ALA A 566 19.83 -14.56 11.54
N ILE A 567 20.42 -13.83 10.59
CA ILE A 567 20.31 -14.14 9.17
C ILE A 567 21.09 -15.45 8.91
N PRO A 568 20.52 -16.42 8.17
CA PRO A 568 21.23 -17.63 7.78
C PRO A 568 22.53 -17.32 7.01
N GLU A 569 23.58 -18.06 7.31
CA GLU A 569 24.81 -18.05 6.50
C GLU A 569 24.53 -18.60 5.09
N PRO A 570 25.26 -18.14 4.06
CA PRO A 570 25.16 -18.71 2.72
C PRO A 570 25.35 -20.23 2.72
N ALA A 571 24.63 -20.94 1.84
CA ALA A 571 24.71 -22.38 1.74
C ALA A 571 26.16 -22.84 1.51
N THR A 572 26.64 -23.78 2.32
CA THR A 572 27.98 -24.35 2.16
C THR A 572 27.95 -25.48 1.13
N VAL A 573 28.83 -25.39 0.14
CA VAL A 573 28.96 -26.36 -0.95
C VAL A 573 30.31 -27.06 -0.78
N ALA A 574 30.23 -28.37 -0.57
CA ALA A 574 31.41 -29.20 -0.37
C ALA A 574 32.28 -29.25 -1.63
N LYS A 575 33.57 -29.53 -1.43
CA LYS A 575 34.54 -29.66 -2.53
C LYS A 575 34.05 -30.63 -3.62
N GLY A 576 34.14 -30.22 -4.87
CA GLY A 576 33.79 -31.02 -6.04
C GLY A 576 32.28 -31.14 -6.32
N GLN A 577 31.42 -30.57 -5.46
CA GLN A 577 29.99 -30.40 -5.74
C GLN A 577 29.76 -29.10 -6.50
N ALA A 578 28.72 -29.09 -7.34
CA ALA A 578 28.28 -27.90 -8.05
C ALA A 578 27.21 -27.15 -7.23
N TYR A 579 27.24 -25.82 -7.34
CA TYR A 579 26.17 -24.92 -6.92
C TYR A 579 25.43 -24.43 -8.17
N THR A 580 24.13 -24.71 -8.24
CA THR A 580 23.30 -24.26 -9.35
C THR A 580 22.72 -22.89 -9.05
N ILE A 581 23.02 -21.93 -9.92
CA ILE A 581 22.32 -20.66 -9.99
C ILE A 581 21.12 -20.84 -10.91
N ASP A 582 19.94 -20.88 -10.32
CA ASP A 582 18.66 -21.06 -11.01
C ASP A 582 17.97 -19.70 -11.27
N THR A 583 18.72 -18.77 -11.87
CA THR A 583 18.17 -17.48 -12.31
C THR A 583 17.62 -17.66 -13.72
N LEU A 584 16.30 -17.49 -13.90
CA LEU A 584 15.64 -17.73 -15.19
C LEU A 584 16.27 -16.95 -16.35
N GLY A 585 16.65 -17.66 -17.41
CA GLY A 585 17.33 -17.11 -18.59
C GLY A 585 18.84 -16.92 -18.41
N ARG A 586 19.39 -17.32 -17.25
CA ARG A 586 20.82 -17.34 -16.92
C ARG A 586 21.14 -18.50 -15.96
N GLN A 587 20.60 -19.70 -16.24
CA GLN A 587 20.91 -20.87 -15.45
C GLN A 587 22.38 -21.29 -15.66
N GLN A 588 23.11 -21.50 -14.56
CA GLN A 588 24.52 -21.87 -14.60
C GLN A 588 24.95 -22.66 -13.38
N ASP A 589 25.87 -23.61 -13.57
CA ASP A 589 26.48 -24.39 -12.49
C ASP A 589 27.87 -23.87 -12.18
N ILE A 590 28.20 -23.79 -10.89
CA ILE A 590 29.51 -23.32 -10.41
C ILE A 590 30.14 -24.39 -9.53
N ARG A 591 31.39 -24.75 -9.80
CA ARG A 591 32.11 -25.73 -9.00
C ARG A 591 33.58 -25.34 -8.82
N VAL A 592 34.11 -25.54 -7.62
CA VAL A 592 35.56 -25.39 -7.37
C VAL A 592 36.31 -26.49 -8.12
N MET A 593 37.15 -26.11 -9.08
CA MET A 593 38.05 -27.03 -9.77
C MET A 593 39.29 -27.29 -8.92
N ARG A 594 39.99 -26.21 -8.56
CA ARG A 594 41.23 -26.25 -7.77
C ARG A 594 41.47 -24.93 -7.04
N SER A 595 42.31 -24.99 -6.03
CA SER A 595 42.66 -23.83 -5.21
C SER A 595 44.09 -23.96 -4.69
N PHE A 596 44.82 -22.86 -4.74
CA PHE A 596 46.23 -22.80 -4.38
C PHE A 596 46.52 -21.65 -3.42
N LEU A 597 47.60 -21.82 -2.67
CA LEU A 597 48.19 -20.75 -1.87
C LEU A 597 49.57 -20.41 -2.42
N TYR A 598 49.72 -19.23 -3.02
CA TYR A 598 51.02 -18.76 -3.49
C TYR A 598 51.73 -18.07 -2.34
N MET A 599 52.85 -18.64 -1.91
CA MET A 599 53.61 -18.08 -0.79
C MET A 599 54.43 -16.87 -1.24
N GLY A 600 54.18 -15.69 -0.67
CA GLY A 600 54.97 -14.47 -0.92
C GLY A 600 55.88 -14.10 0.25
N GLN A 601 56.60 -12.97 0.14
CA GLN A 601 57.43 -12.46 1.24
C GLN A 601 56.61 -11.68 2.28
N SER A 602 55.69 -10.81 1.82
CA SER A 602 54.88 -9.93 2.67
C SER A 602 53.44 -10.43 2.88
N SER A 603 52.85 -11.03 1.86
CA SER A 603 51.51 -11.64 1.87
C SER A 603 51.54 -12.96 1.12
N ASP A 604 50.58 -13.84 1.41
CA ASP A 604 50.25 -14.96 0.55
C ASP A 604 49.13 -14.58 -0.41
N LEU A 605 49.01 -15.27 -1.53
CA LEU A 605 47.90 -15.12 -2.46
C LEU A 605 47.02 -16.35 -2.37
N ALA A 606 45.80 -16.19 -1.86
CA ALA A 606 44.77 -17.21 -2.00
C ALA A 606 44.22 -17.15 -3.41
N TYR A 607 44.15 -18.30 -4.07
CA TYR A 607 43.79 -18.41 -5.48
C TYR A 607 42.83 -19.59 -5.66
N ALA A 608 41.75 -19.40 -6.42
CA ALA A 608 40.77 -20.43 -6.72
C ALA A 608 40.32 -20.35 -8.19
N GLU A 609 40.19 -21.50 -8.82
CA GLU A 609 39.59 -21.67 -10.14
C GLU A 609 38.24 -22.36 -10.01
N LEU A 610 37.24 -21.74 -10.61
CA LEU A 610 35.87 -22.23 -10.66
C LEU A 610 35.54 -22.64 -12.10
N GLU A 611 34.93 -23.81 -12.25
CA GLU A 611 34.24 -24.21 -13.47
C GLU A 611 32.84 -23.60 -13.44
N VAL A 612 32.50 -22.86 -14.48
CA VAL A 612 31.16 -22.32 -14.71
C VAL A 612 30.61 -22.90 -16.00
N ILE A 613 29.45 -23.54 -15.92
CA ILE A 613 28.80 -24.17 -17.06
C ILE A 613 27.51 -23.41 -17.36
N ASN A 614 27.32 -23.01 -18.62
CA ASN A 614 26.02 -22.52 -19.08
C ASN A 614 25.02 -23.69 -19.15
N GLU A 615 24.01 -23.67 -18.29
CA GLU A 615 22.99 -24.71 -18.22
C GLU A 615 21.76 -24.42 -19.11
N GLU A 616 21.67 -23.23 -19.71
CA GLU A 616 20.64 -22.87 -20.70
C GLU A 616 20.83 -23.62 -22.03
N ASP A 617 19.74 -23.69 -22.82
CA ASP A 617 19.73 -24.34 -24.14
C ASP A 617 20.20 -23.42 -25.29
N HIS A 618 20.55 -22.17 -24.96
CA HIS A 618 21.06 -21.15 -25.86
C HIS A 618 22.26 -20.43 -25.26
N GLN A 619 22.93 -19.61 -26.06
CA GLN A 619 24.09 -18.83 -25.62
C GLN A 619 23.66 -17.70 -24.67
N ILE A 620 24.37 -17.55 -23.55
CA ILE A 620 24.12 -16.47 -22.57
C ILE A 620 25.41 -15.74 -22.20
N ASP A 621 25.27 -14.51 -21.73
CA ASP A 621 26.33 -13.87 -20.96
C ASP A 621 26.33 -14.45 -19.55
N LEU A 622 27.45 -15.06 -19.14
CA LEU A 622 27.61 -15.57 -17.78
C LEU A 622 27.56 -14.43 -16.76
N SER A 623 27.10 -14.72 -15.54
CA SER A 623 27.08 -13.70 -14.49
C SER A 623 28.50 -13.22 -14.18
N GLN A 624 28.66 -11.92 -13.96
CA GLN A 624 29.92 -11.39 -13.42
C GLN A 624 30.05 -11.83 -11.97
N PHE A 625 31.00 -12.69 -11.66
CA PHE A 625 31.15 -13.24 -10.33
C PHE A 625 31.93 -12.31 -9.42
N ALA A 626 31.44 -12.15 -8.21
CA ALA A 626 32.16 -11.45 -7.16
C ALA A 626 31.99 -12.16 -5.83
N GLY A 627 32.92 -11.89 -4.91
CA GLY A 627 32.96 -12.62 -3.67
C GLY A 627 34.10 -12.25 -2.74
N VAL A 628 34.23 -13.03 -1.69
CA VAL A 628 35.26 -12.89 -0.66
C VAL A 628 35.83 -14.25 -0.28
N PHE A 629 37.12 -14.30 0.04
CA PHE A 629 37.71 -15.42 0.76
C PHE A 629 37.39 -15.28 2.25
N LYS A 630 36.79 -16.29 2.87
CA LYS A 630 36.47 -16.37 4.30
C LYS A 630 37.34 -17.42 4.97
N THR A 631 38.08 -17.01 5.99
CA THR A 631 38.92 -17.91 6.81
C THR A 631 38.07 -18.66 7.85
N SER A 632 38.63 -19.69 8.47
CA SER A 632 37.96 -20.47 9.53
C SER A 632 37.58 -19.64 10.77
N ASN A 633 38.29 -18.55 11.05
CA ASN A 633 37.95 -17.58 12.11
C ASN A 633 37.03 -16.44 11.66
N GLY A 634 36.46 -16.51 10.45
CA GLY A 634 35.45 -15.57 9.95
C GLY A 634 35.99 -14.28 9.33
N LEU A 635 37.31 -14.11 9.18
CA LEU A 635 37.88 -12.95 8.48
C LEU A 635 37.63 -13.06 6.98
N THR A 636 37.28 -11.93 6.36
CA THR A 636 36.91 -11.88 4.95
C THR A 636 37.85 -10.99 4.15
N TYR A 637 38.25 -11.44 2.96
CA TYR A 637 39.12 -10.71 2.04
C TYR A 637 38.45 -10.62 0.67
N LYS A 638 38.21 -9.40 0.18
CA LYS A 638 37.60 -9.16 -1.13
C LYS A 638 38.41 -9.86 -2.22
N ALA A 639 37.73 -10.65 -3.05
CA ALA A 639 38.33 -11.31 -4.18
C ALA A 639 38.33 -10.39 -5.41
N SER A 640 39.43 -10.43 -6.15
CA SER A 640 39.46 -10.05 -7.56
C SER A 640 39.01 -11.24 -8.41
N ALA A 641 38.40 -10.97 -9.57
CA ALA A 641 37.88 -11.98 -10.46
C ALA A 641 38.38 -11.76 -11.91
N SER A 642 38.66 -12.85 -12.62
CA SER A 642 38.87 -12.87 -14.08
C SER A 642 37.98 -13.96 -14.68
N GLN A 643 37.30 -13.63 -15.76
CA GLN A 643 36.34 -14.50 -16.44
C GLN A 643 36.23 -14.14 -17.92
N ILE A 644 35.58 -14.99 -18.71
CA ILE A 644 35.31 -14.72 -20.13
C ILE A 644 34.53 -13.42 -20.30
N ASP A 645 34.80 -12.73 -21.42
CA ASP A 645 34.13 -11.50 -21.81
C ASP A 645 33.22 -11.66 -23.04
N THR A 646 33.03 -12.91 -23.46
CA THR A 646 32.15 -13.33 -24.54
C THR A 646 31.01 -14.17 -23.98
N SER A 647 29.94 -14.33 -24.75
CA SER A 647 28.80 -15.14 -24.33
C SER A 647 29.14 -16.64 -24.43
N ALA A 648 28.75 -17.43 -23.43
CA ALA A 648 28.97 -18.87 -23.38
C ALA A 648 27.83 -19.64 -24.04
N GLY A 649 28.14 -20.55 -24.96
CA GLY A 649 27.20 -21.46 -25.60
C GLY A 649 26.63 -22.52 -24.64
N PRO A 650 25.61 -23.28 -25.07
CA PRO A 650 24.99 -24.31 -24.24
C PRO A 650 26.00 -25.38 -23.78
N LYS A 651 26.02 -25.69 -22.48
CA LYS A 651 26.98 -26.63 -21.85
C LYS A 651 28.45 -26.27 -22.03
N GLU A 652 28.76 -25.06 -22.49
CA GLU A 652 30.13 -24.57 -22.57
C GLU A 652 30.69 -24.40 -21.16
N LYS A 653 31.89 -24.96 -20.93
CA LYS A 653 32.60 -24.86 -19.66
C LYS A 653 33.53 -23.66 -19.71
N ASN A 654 33.54 -22.89 -18.64
CA ASN A 654 34.31 -21.67 -18.54
C ASN A 654 35.06 -21.64 -17.22
N VAL A 655 36.24 -21.01 -17.23
CA VAL A 655 37.04 -20.82 -16.03
C VAL A 655 36.82 -19.42 -15.50
N VAL A 656 36.42 -19.34 -14.23
CA VAL A 656 36.39 -18.12 -13.45
C VAL A 656 37.46 -18.21 -12.38
N VAL A 657 38.40 -17.27 -12.41
CA VAL A 657 39.52 -17.21 -11.48
C VAL A 657 39.23 -16.18 -10.41
N LEU A 658 39.39 -16.55 -9.15
CA LEU A 658 39.25 -15.67 -7.99
C LEU A 658 40.56 -15.62 -7.18
N TRP A 659 40.98 -14.43 -6.75
CA TRP A 659 42.18 -14.30 -5.91
C TRP A 659 42.11 -13.16 -4.91
N ALA A 660 42.85 -13.29 -3.80
CA ALA A 660 43.01 -12.24 -2.80
C ALA A 660 44.37 -12.33 -2.09
N LYS A 661 44.94 -11.17 -1.72
CA LYS A 661 46.15 -11.09 -0.89
C LYS A 661 45.79 -11.30 0.59
N ILE A 662 46.39 -12.30 1.21
CA ILE A 662 46.17 -12.71 2.60
C ILE A 662 47.44 -12.39 3.42
N PRO A 663 47.34 -11.64 4.54
CA PRO A 663 48.49 -11.40 5.40
C PRO A 663 49.06 -12.69 6.01
N LYS A 664 50.39 -12.82 6.12
CA LYS A 664 51.10 -14.01 6.63
C LYS A 664 50.67 -14.52 8.02
N ARG A 665 50.10 -13.64 8.84
CA ARG A 665 49.62 -13.97 10.20
C ARG A 665 48.28 -14.71 10.21
N VAL A 666 47.61 -14.82 9.06
CA VAL A 666 46.26 -15.36 8.94
C VAL A 666 46.36 -16.82 8.52
N THR A 667 45.66 -17.70 9.23
CA THR A 667 45.61 -19.12 8.88
C THR A 667 44.73 -19.33 7.65
N THR A 668 45.22 -20.12 6.70
CA THR A 668 44.55 -20.40 5.42
C THR A 668 43.95 -21.81 5.34
N THR A 669 44.02 -22.56 6.45
CA THR A 669 43.35 -23.86 6.64
C THR A 669 41.82 -23.67 6.67
N ASP A 670 41.10 -24.59 6.02
CA ASP A 670 39.63 -24.60 5.92
C ASP A 670 39.02 -23.30 5.38
N MET A 671 39.77 -22.62 4.50
CA MET A 671 39.30 -21.41 3.83
C MET A 671 38.14 -21.75 2.88
N LYS A 672 37.17 -20.85 2.80
CA LYS A 672 36.05 -20.91 1.86
C LYS A 672 36.07 -19.68 0.96
N VAL A 673 35.47 -19.78 -0.21
CA VAL A 673 35.12 -18.58 -1.00
C VAL A 673 33.60 -18.42 -0.96
N ILE A 674 33.12 -17.25 -0.54
CA ILE A 674 31.73 -16.86 -0.73
C ILE A 674 31.67 -16.15 -2.07
N VAL A 675 30.93 -16.70 -3.03
CA VAL A 675 30.84 -16.18 -4.40
C VAL A 675 29.37 -16.13 -4.82
N GLY A 676 29.00 -15.08 -5.55
CA GLY A 676 27.66 -14.90 -6.10
C GLY A 676 27.65 -14.00 -7.34
N GLU A 677 26.46 -13.67 -7.80
CA GLU A 677 26.22 -12.85 -8.98
C GLU A 677 26.42 -11.37 -8.64
N GLY A 678 27.31 -10.70 -9.36
CA GLY A 678 27.62 -9.29 -9.18
C GLY A 678 26.43 -8.40 -9.52
N ILE A 679 26.28 -7.32 -8.73
CA ILE A 679 25.27 -6.28 -8.95
C ILE A 679 25.92 -4.90 -9.10
N THR A 680 25.30 -4.07 -9.94
CA THR A 680 25.65 -2.66 -10.15
C THR A 680 24.35 -1.87 -10.22
N GLU A 681 24.19 -0.87 -9.35
CA GLU A 681 22.96 -0.09 -9.22
C GLU A 681 21.69 -0.95 -8.97
N ASP A 682 20.80 -1.07 -9.95
CA ASP A 682 19.49 -1.74 -9.89
C ASP A 682 19.40 -2.99 -10.79
N LYS A 683 20.55 -3.53 -11.20
CA LYS A 683 20.66 -4.67 -12.11
C LYS A 683 21.84 -5.59 -11.77
N LEU A 684 21.83 -6.78 -12.36
CA LEU A 684 23.03 -7.62 -12.42
C LEU A 684 24.12 -6.90 -13.23
N THR A 685 25.37 -7.05 -12.79
CA THR A 685 26.51 -6.40 -13.45
C THR A 685 26.69 -6.98 -14.86
N PRO A 686 26.70 -6.14 -15.92
CA PRO A 686 26.96 -6.60 -17.27
C PRO A 686 28.41 -7.08 -17.40
N VAL A 687 28.72 -7.84 -18.45
CA VAL A 687 30.08 -8.33 -18.72
C VAL A 687 31.10 -7.17 -18.70
N LYS A 688 32.23 -7.34 -18.00
CA LYS A 688 33.26 -6.30 -17.75
C LYS A 688 32.80 -5.09 -16.92
N GLY A 689 31.56 -5.08 -16.41
CA GLY A 689 31.05 -4.02 -15.55
C GLY A 689 31.73 -4.01 -14.19
N GLU A 690 31.79 -2.82 -13.57
CA GLU A 690 32.28 -2.70 -12.19
C GLU A 690 31.24 -3.19 -11.19
N VAL A 691 31.61 -4.21 -10.41
CA VAL A 691 30.73 -4.81 -9.40
C VAL A 691 30.69 -3.94 -8.14
N GLN A 692 29.49 -3.63 -7.64
CA GLN A 692 29.25 -2.83 -6.43
C GLN A 692 28.72 -3.65 -5.24
N GLY A 693 28.47 -4.94 -5.45
CA GLY A 693 28.00 -5.91 -4.47
C GLY A 693 27.71 -7.25 -5.17
N TYR A 694 27.21 -8.24 -4.46
CA TYR A 694 26.80 -9.50 -5.07
C TYR A 694 25.59 -10.09 -4.36
N VAL A 695 24.83 -10.94 -5.06
CA VAL A 695 23.63 -11.61 -4.58
C VAL A 695 23.67 -13.10 -4.92
N ASN A 696 22.70 -13.87 -4.40
CA ASN A 696 22.55 -15.29 -4.73
C ASN A 696 23.82 -16.11 -4.46
N ALA A 697 24.48 -15.83 -3.34
CA ALA A 697 25.82 -16.34 -3.07
C ALA A 697 25.80 -17.72 -2.41
N ALA A 698 26.86 -18.48 -2.62
CA ALA A 698 27.15 -19.71 -1.91
C ALA A 698 28.56 -19.69 -1.33
N SER A 699 28.78 -20.44 -0.24
CA SER A 699 30.09 -20.63 0.38
C SER A 699 30.71 -21.93 -0.11
N LEU A 700 31.67 -21.83 -1.04
CA LEU A 700 32.34 -22.98 -1.61
C LEU A 700 33.58 -23.34 -0.78
N GLU A 701 33.70 -24.61 -0.39
CA GLU A 701 34.87 -25.10 0.35
C GLU A 701 36.11 -25.20 -0.54
N LEU A 702 37.25 -24.71 -0.04
CA LEU A 702 38.51 -24.72 -0.77
C LEU A 702 39.50 -25.69 -0.12
N ALA A 703 40.35 -26.29 -0.96
CA ALA A 703 41.47 -27.10 -0.52
C ALA A 703 42.76 -26.36 -0.86
N MET A 704 43.14 -25.42 0.00
CA MET A 704 44.37 -24.63 -0.17
C MET A 704 45.57 -25.56 -0.11
N THR A 705 46.14 -25.86 -1.28
CA THR A 705 47.29 -26.75 -1.42
C THR A 705 48.42 -26.03 -2.14
N ALA A 706 49.65 -26.51 -1.95
CA ALA A 706 50.74 -26.13 -2.84
C ALA A 706 50.61 -26.93 -4.15
N PRO A 707 50.85 -26.32 -5.31
CA PRO A 707 51.01 -27.03 -6.58
C PRO A 707 52.02 -28.18 -6.49
N ASN A 708 51.74 -29.26 -7.22
CA ASN A 708 52.62 -30.42 -7.29
C ASN A 708 53.89 -30.08 -8.07
N VAL A 709 55.03 -30.03 -7.38
CA VAL A 709 56.34 -29.77 -8.01
C VAL A 709 56.84 -31.03 -8.71
N ARG A 710 57.02 -30.97 -10.03
CA ARG A 710 57.62 -32.04 -10.83
C ARG A 710 59.14 -32.06 -10.64
N GLY A 711 59.72 -33.25 -10.54
CA GLY A 711 61.19 -33.45 -10.51
C GLY A 711 61.88 -33.36 -11.88
N ASN A 712 61.15 -32.96 -12.91
CA ASN A 712 61.63 -32.75 -14.27
C ASN A 712 60.81 -31.60 -14.91
N LEU A 713 61.14 -31.24 -16.15
CA LEU A 713 60.43 -30.18 -16.89
C LEU A 713 59.39 -30.72 -17.88
N SER A 714 58.77 -31.86 -17.58
CA SER A 714 57.71 -32.46 -18.38
C SER A 714 56.34 -32.29 -17.73
N ASP A 715 55.32 -32.02 -18.55
CA ASP A 715 53.91 -31.91 -18.11
C ASP A 715 53.74 -30.94 -16.92
N LEU A 716 54.33 -29.75 -17.07
CA LEU A 716 54.20 -28.64 -16.13
C LEU A 716 52.82 -28.02 -16.29
N ASP A 717 51.97 -28.23 -15.28
CA ASP A 717 50.58 -27.80 -15.27
C ASP A 717 50.46 -26.29 -15.02
N LEU A 718 49.85 -25.59 -15.97
CA LEU A 718 49.41 -24.20 -15.86
C LEU A 718 48.02 -24.07 -16.52
N PHE A 719 47.04 -24.82 -16.01
CA PHE A 719 45.70 -24.92 -16.60
C PHE A 719 45.13 -23.59 -17.14
N PRO A 720 44.55 -23.58 -18.35
CA PRO A 720 44.32 -24.73 -19.22
C PRO A 720 45.55 -25.17 -20.04
N TYR A 721 46.73 -24.62 -19.77
CA TYR A 721 47.96 -24.97 -20.47
C TYR A 721 48.77 -26.06 -19.78
N ALA A 722 49.54 -26.80 -20.57
CA ALA A 722 50.58 -27.69 -20.08
C ALA A 722 51.86 -27.49 -20.91
N LEU A 723 52.99 -27.33 -20.22
CA LEU A 723 54.29 -27.08 -20.83
C LEU A 723 55.23 -28.28 -20.60
N THR A 724 55.89 -28.72 -21.66
CA THR A 724 57.01 -29.66 -21.57
C THR A 724 58.24 -29.02 -22.21
N VAL A 725 59.30 -28.82 -21.45
CA VAL A 725 60.57 -28.28 -21.92
C VAL A 725 61.50 -29.43 -22.32
N LYS A 726 62.11 -29.33 -23.49
CA LYS A 726 63.00 -30.31 -24.12
C LYS A 726 64.29 -29.63 -24.57
N THR A 727 65.34 -30.43 -24.79
CA THR A 727 66.58 -29.97 -25.45
C THR A 727 67.15 -28.66 -24.89
N VAL A 728 67.28 -28.57 -23.56
CA VAL A 728 67.84 -27.35 -22.94
C VAL A 728 69.34 -27.28 -23.19
N LYS A 729 69.81 -26.24 -23.88
CA LYS A 729 71.21 -25.96 -24.16
C LYS A 729 71.57 -24.54 -23.72
N ALA A 730 72.38 -24.41 -22.68
CA ALA A 730 72.97 -23.14 -22.28
C ALA A 730 74.43 -23.07 -22.72
N THR A 731 74.76 -22.14 -23.62
CA THR A 731 76.08 -21.98 -24.22
C THR A 731 76.88 -20.89 -23.51
N LEU A 732 78.11 -21.21 -23.12
CA LEU A 732 79.16 -20.30 -22.67
C LEU A 732 79.99 -19.84 -23.89
N SER A 733 80.06 -18.53 -24.08
CA SER A 733 80.84 -17.89 -25.15
C SER A 733 82.29 -17.59 -24.77
N GLY A 734 82.69 -17.85 -23.51
CA GLY A 734 83.94 -17.35 -22.92
C GLY A 734 83.90 -15.86 -22.54
N SER A 735 82.77 -15.19 -22.77
CA SER A 735 82.48 -13.86 -22.23
C SER A 735 81.50 -13.97 -21.05
N ARG A 736 81.06 -12.82 -20.55
CA ARG A 736 80.10 -12.70 -19.46
C ARG A 736 78.67 -13.15 -19.83
N SER A 737 78.39 -13.33 -21.12
CA SER A 737 77.04 -13.61 -21.62
C SER A 737 76.81 -15.10 -21.83
N VAL A 738 75.64 -15.57 -21.42
CA VAL A 738 75.17 -16.94 -21.61
C VAL A 738 73.89 -16.93 -22.42
N SER A 739 73.81 -17.79 -23.44
CA SER A 739 72.59 -17.98 -24.23
C SER A 739 71.96 -19.33 -23.92
N LEU A 740 70.73 -19.32 -23.39
CA LEU A 740 69.96 -20.52 -23.13
C LEU A 740 68.91 -20.69 -24.22
N ASN A 741 68.97 -21.83 -24.91
CA ASN A 741 68.03 -22.25 -25.95
C ASN A 741 67.31 -23.52 -25.48
N PHE A 742 66.03 -23.65 -25.76
CA PHE A 742 65.26 -24.85 -25.44
C PHE A 742 64.17 -25.10 -26.48
N ASP A 743 63.86 -26.37 -26.67
CA ASP A 743 62.66 -26.80 -27.38
C ASP A 743 61.51 -26.97 -26.39
N TYR A 744 60.26 -26.88 -26.84
CA TYR A 744 59.12 -27.08 -25.96
C TYR A 744 57.89 -27.64 -26.70
N ASN A 745 57.02 -28.26 -25.92
CA ASN A 745 55.64 -28.53 -26.29
C ASN A 745 54.73 -27.72 -25.37
N LEU A 746 53.90 -26.85 -25.94
CA LEU A 746 52.83 -26.15 -25.23
C LEU A 746 51.49 -26.59 -25.80
N THR A 747 50.62 -27.11 -24.94
CA THR A 747 49.25 -27.51 -25.28
C THR A 747 48.25 -26.71 -24.44
N ARG A 748 47.05 -26.47 -24.98
CA ARG A 748 45.92 -25.85 -24.28
C ARG A 748 44.71 -26.78 -24.31
N ASN A 749 44.02 -26.92 -23.19
CA ASN A 749 42.72 -27.58 -23.14
C ASN A 749 41.64 -26.64 -23.73
N MET A 750 41.05 -27.05 -24.85
CA MET A 750 40.02 -26.30 -25.58
C MET A 750 38.60 -26.57 -25.09
N ASP A 751 38.42 -27.50 -24.14
CA ASP A 751 37.11 -27.77 -23.52
C ASP A 751 36.64 -26.62 -22.62
N TYR A 752 37.53 -25.65 -22.33
CA TYR A 752 37.29 -24.55 -21.41
C TYR A 752 37.52 -23.19 -22.09
N GLY A 753 36.49 -22.35 -22.07
CA GLY A 753 36.61 -20.91 -22.28
C GLY A 753 37.34 -20.27 -21.10
N ILE A 754 38.24 -19.33 -21.37
CA ILE A 754 38.97 -18.57 -20.34
C ILE A 754 38.91 -17.08 -20.66
N GLY A 755 38.89 -16.27 -19.61
CA GLY A 755 39.04 -14.83 -19.70
C GLY A 755 40.48 -14.40 -19.99
N GLU A 756 40.80 -13.16 -19.60
CA GLU A 756 42.17 -12.68 -19.63
C GLU A 756 43.07 -13.57 -18.76
N PHE A 757 44.10 -14.12 -19.39
CA PHE A 757 45.01 -15.08 -18.77
C PHE A 757 46.30 -14.38 -18.35
N GLU A 758 46.41 -14.06 -17.05
CA GLU A 758 47.52 -13.28 -16.53
C GLU A 758 48.72 -14.12 -16.02
N HIS A 759 48.61 -15.44 -16.04
CA HIS A 759 49.70 -16.33 -15.61
C HIS A 759 50.85 -16.35 -16.63
N LYS A 760 52.07 -16.46 -16.12
CA LYS A 760 53.29 -16.54 -16.92
C LYS A 760 54.16 -17.71 -16.47
N PHE A 761 54.90 -18.30 -17.40
CA PHE A 761 56.00 -19.19 -17.05
C PHE A 761 57.24 -18.36 -16.71
N LEU A 762 57.75 -18.47 -15.49
CA LEU A 762 59.01 -17.85 -15.08
C LEU A 762 60.10 -18.91 -15.06
N PHE A 763 61.06 -18.77 -15.97
CA PHE A 763 62.24 -19.61 -16.05
C PHE A 763 63.33 -19.01 -15.19
N GLU A 764 63.81 -19.76 -14.21
CA GLU A 764 64.85 -19.37 -13.25
C GLU A 764 66.05 -20.30 -13.41
N VAL A 765 67.19 -19.73 -13.81
CA VAL A 765 68.46 -20.42 -13.92
C VAL A 765 69.26 -20.16 -12.65
N VAL A 766 69.58 -21.21 -11.91
CA VAL A 766 70.43 -21.16 -10.72
C VAL A 766 71.77 -21.81 -11.05
N ASP A 767 72.82 -20.99 -11.13
CA ASP A 767 74.18 -21.47 -11.35
C ASP A 767 74.67 -22.29 -10.15
N SER A 768 75.09 -23.54 -10.38
CA SER A 768 75.43 -24.46 -9.27
C SER A 768 76.69 -24.06 -8.50
N SER A 769 77.60 -23.30 -9.13
CA SER A 769 78.87 -22.90 -8.49
C SER A 769 78.80 -21.59 -7.72
N SER A 770 78.08 -20.59 -8.23
CA SER A 770 78.02 -19.25 -7.64
C SER A 770 76.74 -19.00 -6.85
N GLY A 771 75.70 -19.82 -7.04
CA GLY A 771 74.37 -19.59 -6.48
C GLY A 771 73.64 -18.39 -7.09
N ARG A 772 74.17 -17.79 -8.16
CA ARG A 772 73.53 -16.68 -8.87
C ARG A 772 72.26 -17.15 -9.57
N VAL A 773 71.27 -16.27 -9.58
CA VAL A 773 69.92 -16.55 -10.10
C VAL A 773 69.60 -15.58 -11.23
N PHE A 774 69.13 -16.12 -12.36
CA PHE A 774 68.71 -15.36 -13.53
C PHE A 774 67.29 -15.76 -13.92
N GLU A 775 66.43 -14.78 -14.18
CA GLU A 775 65.00 -15.02 -14.40
C GLU A 775 64.53 -14.46 -15.74
N LYS A 776 63.63 -15.18 -16.40
CA LYS A 776 62.95 -14.74 -17.62
C LYS A 776 61.49 -15.18 -17.61
N GLU A 777 60.60 -14.22 -17.87
CA GLU A 777 59.16 -14.46 -18.07
C GLU A 777 58.85 -14.84 -19.51
N PHE A 778 57.90 -15.76 -19.67
CA PHE A 778 57.31 -16.19 -20.92
C PHE A 778 55.79 -16.25 -20.80
N ILE A 779 55.10 -15.49 -21.65
CA ILE A 779 53.63 -15.44 -21.72
C ILE A 779 53.14 -16.53 -22.69
N PRO A 780 52.24 -17.43 -22.26
CA PRO A 780 51.61 -18.42 -23.14
C PRO A 780 50.87 -17.77 -24.31
N GLU A 781 50.87 -18.43 -25.46
CA GLU A 781 50.34 -17.97 -26.76
C GLU A 781 51.01 -16.71 -27.37
N THR A 782 51.75 -15.94 -26.58
CA THR A 782 52.48 -14.73 -27.02
C THR A 782 53.96 -15.04 -27.25
N ASP A 783 54.70 -15.33 -26.17
CA ASP A 783 56.12 -15.67 -26.23
C ASP A 783 56.33 -17.15 -26.54
N LEU A 784 55.47 -18.01 -25.97
CA LEU A 784 55.43 -19.45 -26.24
C LEU A 784 54.13 -19.78 -26.98
N ARG A 785 54.21 -20.08 -28.27
CA ARG A 785 53.03 -20.43 -29.08
C ARG A 785 52.59 -21.87 -28.83
N ILE A 786 51.30 -22.17 -29.00
CA ILE A 786 50.81 -23.55 -28.97
C ILE A 786 51.50 -24.33 -30.10
N ALA A 787 52.36 -25.27 -29.73
CA ALA A 787 53.17 -26.04 -30.66
C ALA A 787 53.68 -27.32 -29.98
N SER A 788 53.91 -28.37 -30.78
CA SER A 788 54.67 -29.55 -30.36
C SER A 788 56.03 -29.53 -31.05
N GLY A 789 57.04 -28.97 -30.38
CA GLY A 789 58.38 -28.74 -30.95
C GLY A 789 58.65 -27.26 -31.29
N GLY A 790 58.10 -26.32 -30.52
CA GLY A 790 58.50 -24.92 -30.60
C GLY A 790 59.90 -24.72 -30.02
N SER A 791 60.56 -23.62 -30.37
CA SER A 791 61.88 -23.25 -29.84
C SER A 791 61.84 -21.86 -29.22
N ALA A 792 62.49 -21.66 -28.08
CA ALA A 792 62.63 -20.37 -27.44
C ALA A 792 64.01 -20.20 -26.81
N SER A 793 64.41 -18.96 -26.59
CA SER A 793 65.72 -18.63 -26.06
C SER A 793 65.71 -17.37 -25.22
N PHE A 794 66.63 -17.27 -24.27
CA PHE A 794 66.93 -16.01 -23.59
C PHE A 794 68.40 -15.94 -23.19
N ASN A 795 68.89 -14.70 -23.06
CA ASN A 795 70.27 -14.42 -22.70
C ASN A 795 70.33 -13.72 -21.34
N PHE A 796 71.40 -13.98 -20.60
CA PHE A 796 71.75 -13.28 -19.37
C PHE A 796 73.26 -13.01 -19.32
N ASP A 797 73.68 -11.98 -18.59
CA ASP A 797 75.08 -11.56 -18.48
C ASP A 797 75.49 -11.44 -17.01
N ASP A 798 76.64 -12.00 -16.65
CA ASP A 798 77.22 -11.84 -15.32
C ASP A 798 78.74 -12.05 -15.34
N VAL A 799 79.43 -11.38 -14.42
CA VAL A 799 80.89 -11.54 -14.23
C VAL A 799 81.28 -12.97 -13.87
N ALA A 800 80.38 -13.74 -13.26
CA ALA A 800 80.63 -15.13 -12.88
C ALA A 800 80.80 -16.08 -14.07
N PHE A 801 80.54 -15.64 -15.31
CA PHE A 801 80.70 -16.44 -16.53
C PHE A 801 81.93 -16.05 -17.36
N GLU A 802 82.63 -14.97 -17.01
CA GLU A 802 83.85 -14.54 -17.69
C GLU A 802 84.92 -15.65 -17.63
N ASP A 803 85.53 -15.96 -18.78
CA ASP A 803 86.49 -17.06 -18.98
C ASP A 803 86.00 -18.47 -18.58
N ARG A 804 84.70 -18.65 -18.33
CA ARG A 804 84.14 -19.94 -17.89
C ARG A 804 83.96 -20.89 -19.06
N LYS A 805 84.52 -22.10 -18.93
CA LYS A 805 84.45 -23.17 -19.95
C LYS A 805 83.49 -24.32 -19.63
N ALA A 806 83.09 -24.47 -18.36
CA ALA A 806 82.24 -25.58 -17.92
C ALA A 806 81.47 -25.25 -16.63
N GLY A 807 80.50 -26.09 -16.31
CA GLY A 807 79.73 -26.02 -15.07
C GLY A 807 78.35 -26.65 -15.22
N SER A 808 77.56 -26.59 -14.15
CA SER A 808 76.17 -27.02 -14.14
C SER A 808 75.26 -25.90 -13.64
N PHE A 809 73.99 -25.99 -14.01
CA PHE A 809 72.93 -25.12 -13.52
C PHE A 809 71.65 -25.92 -13.28
N THR A 810 70.77 -25.39 -12.44
CA THR A 810 69.40 -25.90 -12.30
C THR A 810 68.47 -24.94 -13.01
N LEU A 811 67.61 -25.47 -13.88
CA LEU A 811 66.50 -24.72 -14.43
C LEU A 811 65.25 -25.06 -13.62
N ASN A 812 64.71 -24.05 -12.93
CA ASN A 812 63.41 -24.10 -12.30
C ASN A 812 62.40 -23.39 -13.21
N VAL A 813 61.20 -23.95 -13.32
CA VAL A 813 60.08 -23.29 -14.01
C VAL A 813 58.98 -23.06 -12.98
N TYR A 814 58.51 -21.83 -12.90
CA TYR A 814 57.46 -21.39 -11.99
C TYR A 814 56.24 -20.89 -12.76
N ASP A 815 55.07 -21.00 -12.13
CA ASP A 815 53.89 -20.19 -12.41
C ASP A 815 54.08 -18.84 -11.70
N LEU A 816 54.08 -17.75 -12.46
CA LEU A 816 54.09 -16.39 -11.96
C LEU A 816 52.72 -15.74 -12.20
N PHE A 817 52.05 -15.39 -11.10
CA PHE A 817 50.76 -14.73 -11.12
C PHE A 817 50.72 -13.61 -10.08
N GLN A 818 50.32 -12.39 -10.49
CA GLN A 818 50.18 -11.22 -9.60
C GLN A 818 51.41 -10.98 -8.70
N GLY A 819 52.62 -11.18 -9.27
CA GLY A 819 53.90 -11.01 -8.58
C GLY A 819 54.28 -12.11 -7.58
N HIS A 820 53.50 -13.18 -7.49
CA HIS A 820 53.80 -14.36 -6.67
C HIS A 820 54.21 -15.51 -7.59
N LYS A 821 55.27 -16.23 -7.24
CA LYS A 821 55.77 -17.37 -8.02
C LYS A 821 55.61 -18.67 -7.26
N VAL A 822 55.19 -19.72 -7.95
CA VAL A 822 55.10 -21.09 -7.41
C VAL A 822 55.76 -22.07 -8.34
N LYS A 823 56.60 -22.96 -7.79
CA LYS A 823 57.42 -23.86 -8.58
C LYS A 823 56.56 -24.95 -9.22
N LEU A 824 56.67 -25.11 -10.53
CA LEU A 824 56.00 -26.17 -11.29
C LEU A 824 56.94 -27.36 -11.52
N GLY A 825 58.22 -27.09 -11.80
CA GLY A 825 59.20 -28.13 -12.05
C GLY A 825 60.65 -27.67 -11.89
N SER A 826 61.56 -28.62 -11.78
CA SER A 826 63.00 -28.37 -11.61
C SER A 826 63.82 -29.47 -12.26
N GLN A 827 64.91 -29.11 -12.96
CA GLN A 827 65.84 -30.08 -13.55
C GLN A 827 67.26 -29.50 -13.67
N GLY A 828 68.26 -30.34 -13.41
CA GLY A 828 69.68 -29.99 -13.55
C GLY A 828 70.21 -30.22 -14.98
N PHE A 829 71.07 -29.33 -15.45
CA PHE A 829 71.72 -29.36 -16.76
C PHE A 829 73.19 -28.93 -16.66
N ASN A 830 73.96 -29.21 -17.71
CA ASN A 830 75.34 -28.74 -17.85
C ASN A 830 75.41 -27.59 -18.87
N TYR A 831 76.35 -26.68 -18.66
CA TYR A 831 76.72 -25.69 -19.67
C TYR A 831 77.48 -26.35 -20.82
N PHE A 832 77.34 -25.79 -22.01
CA PHE A 832 78.08 -26.17 -23.21
C PHE A 832 79.07 -25.05 -23.58
N SER A 833 80.31 -25.39 -23.91
CA SER A 833 81.29 -24.43 -24.39
C SER A 833 81.28 -24.39 -25.91
N ASP A 834 81.19 -23.20 -26.50
CA ASP A 834 81.41 -22.99 -27.94
C ASP A 834 82.88 -22.62 -28.25
N ILE A 835 83.75 -22.60 -27.23
CA ILE A 835 85.20 -22.37 -27.39
C ILE A 835 85.83 -23.63 -27.99
N ILE A 836 86.20 -23.56 -29.26
CA ILE A 836 87.01 -24.59 -29.95
C ILE A 836 88.45 -24.43 -29.45
N GLU A 837 88.96 -25.40 -28.69
CA GLU A 837 90.41 -25.51 -28.43
C GLU A 837 91.07 -25.96 -29.74
N TYR A 838 91.91 -25.08 -30.32
CA TYR A 838 92.85 -25.44 -31.38
C TYR A 838 94.16 -25.95 -30.80
#